data_AF-A0A1Y2J3X7-F1
#
_entry.id   AF-A0A1Y2J3X7-F1
#
_cell.length_a   1.000
_cell.length_b   1.000
_cell.length_c   1.000
_cell.angle_alpha   90.00
_cell.angle_beta   90.00
_cell.angle_gamma   90.00
#
_symmetry.space_group_name_H-M   'P 1'
#
loop_
_entity.id
_entity.type
_entity.pdbx_description
1 polymer ?
#
loop_
_entity_poly.entity_id
_entity_poly.type
_entity_poly.pdbx_seq_one_letter_code
_entity_poly.pdbx_strand_id
1 'polypeptide(L)'
;MLRIGVDVGGTNTDGVLIDVTRLGEPGRGVLAHCKSATTPDVSTGIENAVREVLTLAAVPPSQVSSVSIGTTAFINAVLERDARRLAKVAVIRLCGPYTRQCPPFIDFPKRLRALTEGHVGYVDGGLEIDGREILPLNERQIVEQCALIKAKGLLNVVLSGIYSPLDNEGKHEAAAKSIIERELGPSVNVVCSRDVGQVGLLERENASILNASILAFAQRTIRGFQSAMRALALTCPLFLTQNDGTLTTAAAAARLPIRTFASGPTNSMRGAAFLSGLDEHHSSAGAPGERRSTIVVDVGGTTSDVGVLLPSGFPRQAASFIEVGGVRTNFAMADVQSIALGGGSVVRAVRAPETGAVRRVSVGPESVGHNITRDARVFGGAALTATDLVVASGRAELGDREKVADVEGEVVRLGMQRIKKLLEGIIDKMKTSPEDITVLLVGGGSIIAPDELAGVKEIIRPPFFSVANAVGAAMAKVAGEIDTIEFLAGRDIHTVVESIKEKAIQKAIASGADPATTKIVEVINLPVQYVTNEATRIIVKAAGDLSPQQVAHLDDAALSDAPEDVSAAEGEKALANGDAAATVEESEEVDIDTYRPTILPDKTWKLSELDLEWIAEGCGVLGTGGGGSPYPPFLMARQALRDGKQIIVVDPDYTPKTDVFIRCSFMGSPSVSSERLQGGTEIPSSARALMKYLGIDDFTGTISEEIGGGNGIQPMIVAAEMGKAVLDGDLMGRAYPNMYQTLPGAYDIAHGLWPCAISDGVGNTLVLPTARNAKAVEDILRLVTTEMGSKSGVSMAPLDTTTCVTYGVPHSVSQAWRIGRAIARCRRHNDLKGIPRAILALQNGACLFVGKIVDVEREVRRGFTWGKVTIVPLQEEEEEDAGSGDADGKAAPSFTLPVRPDDRLVIPFQNENLYAYVESANGEKKIHVTVPDLITVLDSQNGAALGTPDYRYGLRVTVIALAGHPSWTATPEGLACGGPTAFGLNDVPFVPIATYKEPASVIKEYAV
;
A
#
# COMPACT_ATOMS: atom_id res chain seq x y z
N MET A 1 18.45 -35.39 -9.34
CA MET A 1 17.01 -35.36 -8.96
C MET A 1 16.34 -34.33 -9.84
N LEU A 2 15.28 -34.68 -10.56
CA LEU A 2 14.76 -33.85 -11.65
C LEU A 2 13.54 -33.03 -11.23
N ARG A 3 13.54 -31.73 -11.53
CA ARG A 3 12.43 -30.81 -11.22
C ARG A 3 11.95 -30.13 -12.48
N ILE A 4 10.64 -29.97 -12.59
CA ILE A 4 10.03 -29.20 -13.67
C ILE A 4 9.49 -27.89 -13.12
N GLY A 5 9.82 -26.79 -13.77
CA GLY A 5 9.23 -25.49 -13.52
C GLY A 5 8.44 -25.04 -14.75
N VAL A 6 7.23 -24.53 -14.51
CA VAL A 6 6.38 -23.94 -15.55
C VAL A 6 5.93 -22.56 -15.08
N ASP A 7 6.02 -21.55 -15.94
CA ASP A 7 5.47 -20.22 -15.68
C ASP A 7 4.47 -19.86 -16.78
N VAL A 8 3.21 -19.73 -16.40
CA VAL A 8 2.11 -19.36 -17.29
C VAL A 8 1.87 -17.86 -17.16
N GLY A 9 2.46 -17.09 -18.07
CA GLY A 9 2.22 -15.66 -18.20
C GLY A 9 1.03 -15.34 -19.11
N GLY A 10 0.71 -14.04 -19.26
CA GLY A 10 -0.36 -13.59 -20.15
C GLY A 10 -0.03 -13.69 -21.65
N THR A 11 1.25 -13.86 -22.01
CA THR A 11 1.71 -13.95 -23.40
C THR A 11 2.32 -15.31 -23.73
N ASN A 12 3.23 -15.80 -22.89
CA ASN A 12 3.93 -17.06 -23.10
C ASN A 12 3.77 -18.00 -21.89
N THR A 13 3.81 -19.29 -22.19
CA THR A 13 4.01 -20.37 -21.22
C THR A 13 5.43 -20.90 -21.38
N ASP A 14 6.21 -20.76 -20.32
CA ASP A 14 7.63 -21.13 -20.25
C ASP A 14 7.79 -22.40 -19.43
N GLY A 15 8.59 -23.36 -19.92
CA GLY A 15 8.84 -24.62 -19.25
C GLY A 15 10.33 -24.93 -19.15
N VAL A 16 10.75 -25.54 -18.05
CA VAL A 16 12.15 -25.99 -17.85
C VAL A 16 12.22 -27.32 -17.10
N LEU A 17 13.22 -28.13 -17.42
CA LEU A 17 13.61 -29.32 -16.67
C LEU A 17 15.02 -29.13 -16.10
N ILE A 18 15.17 -29.26 -14.78
CA ILE A 18 16.43 -29.05 -14.05
C ILE A 18 16.84 -30.32 -13.31
N ASP A 19 18.11 -30.71 -13.42
CA ASP A 19 18.74 -31.70 -12.56
C ASP A 19 19.52 -31.05 -11.42
N VAL A 20 18.99 -31.14 -10.20
CA VAL A 20 19.60 -30.51 -9.02
C VAL A 20 20.91 -31.17 -8.57
N THR A 21 21.31 -32.31 -9.16
CA THR A 21 22.65 -32.88 -8.91
C THR A 21 23.75 -32.26 -9.78
N ARG A 22 23.38 -31.42 -10.75
CA ARG A 22 24.28 -30.81 -11.74
C ARG A 22 24.37 -29.28 -11.60
N LEU A 23 24.06 -28.75 -10.42
CA LEU A 23 24.02 -27.31 -10.15
C LEU A 23 25.38 -26.62 -10.36
N GLY A 24 26.49 -27.31 -10.06
CA GLY A 24 27.84 -26.76 -10.25
C GLY A 24 28.34 -26.71 -11.70
N GLU A 25 27.52 -27.09 -12.68
CA GLU A 25 27.87 -27.01 -14.10
C GLU A 25 27.52 -25.62 -14.69
N PRO A 26 28.12 -25.20 -15.83
CA PRO A 26 27.82 -23.90 -16.45
C PRO A 26 26.34 -23.69 -16.79
N GLY A 27 25.63 -24.78 -17.12
CA GLY A 27 24.19 -24.75 -17.39
C GLY A 27 23.30 -24.81 -16.13
N ARG A 28 23.90 -24.83 -14.93
CA ARG A 28 23.20 -24.89 -13.62
C ARG A 28 22.17 -26.01 -13.52
N GLY A 29 22.43 -27.13 -14.21
CA GLY A 29 21.55 -28.29 -14.27
C GLY A 29 20.34 -28.18 -15.20
N VAL A 30 20.16 -27.10 -15.98
CA VAL A 30 19.10 -26.99 -16.98
C VAL A 30 19.35 -28.01 -18.10
N LEU A 31 18.43 -28.98 -18.25
CA LEU A 31 18.53 -30.05 -19.25
C LEU A 31 17.77 -29.72 -20.53
N ALA A 32 16.60 -29.09 -20.40
CA ALA A 32 15.75 -28.67 -21.52
C ALA A 32 14.87 -27.49 -21.09
N HIS A 33 14.49 -26.66 -22.05
CA HIS A 33 13.53 -25.58 -21.86
C HIS A 33 12.68 -25.37 -23.11
N CYS A 34 11.48 -24.82 -22.94
CA CYS A 34 10.58 -24.46 -24.03
C CYS A 34 9.91 -23.10 -23.74
N LYS A 35 9.45 -22.43 -24.79
CA LYS A 35 8.68 -21.19 -24.72
C LYS A 35 7.62 -21.24 -25.81
N SER A 36 6.36 -21.19 -25.40
CA SER A 36 5.21 -21.32 -26.30
C SER A 36 4.19 -20.22 -26.00
N ALA A 37 3.31 -19.90 -26.96
CA ALA A 37 2.24 -18.94 -26.74
C ALA A 37 1.24 -19.48 -25.70
N THR A 38 0.79 -18.63 -24.77
CA THR A 38 -0.20 -19.03 -23.76
C THR A 38 -1.53 -19.38 -24.42
N THR A 39 -2.06 -20.56 -24.10
CA THR A 39 -3.35 -21.05 -24.58
C THR A 39 -4.51 -20.51 -23.74
N PRO A 40 -5.74 -20.38 -24.30
CA PRO A 40 -6.92 -20.01 -23.52
C PRO A 40 -7.18 -20.95 -22.34
N ASP A 41 -7.12 -22.26 -22.58
CA ASP A 41 -7.07 -23.26 -21.51
C ASP A 41 -5.63 -23.41 -21.02
N VAL A 42 -5.38 -22.93 -19.81
CA VAL A 42 -4.06 -22.98 -19.17
C VAL A 42 -3.57 -24.42 -18.98
N SER A 43 -4.49 -25.37 -18.78
CA SER A 43 -4.13 -26.78 -18.53
C SER A 43 -3.46 -27.41 -19.75
N THR A 44 -4.03 -27.17 -20.95
CA THR A 44 -3.45 -27.61 -22.22
C THR A 44 -2.07 -26.98 -22.47
N GLY A 45 -1.89 -25.70 -22.14
CA GLY A 45 -0.61 -25.00 -22.29
C GLY A 45 0.49 -25.61 -21.42
N ILE A 46 0.16 -25.93 -20.16
CA ILE A 46 1.06 -26.63 -19.24
C ILE A 46 1.37 -28.03 -19.77
N GLU A 47 0.37 -28.78 -20.23
CA GLU A 47 0.57 -30.13 -20.75
C GLU A 47 1.58 -30.14 -21.92
N ASN A 48 1.41 -29.21 -22.86
CA ASN A 48 2.30 -29.05 -24.01
C ASN A 48 3.72 -28.70 -23.58
N ALA A 49 3.89 -27.72 -22.70
CA ALA A 49 5.21 -27.30 -22.22
C ALA A 49 5.95 -28.43 -21.50
N VAL A 50 5.26 -29.15 -20.60
CA VAL A 50 5.85 -30.27 -19.86
C VAL A 50 6.22 -31.43 -20.78
N ARG A 51 5.34 -31.77 -21.74
CA ARG A 51 5.61 -32.81 -22.74
C ARG A 51 6.83 -32.47 -23.60
N GLU A 52 6.95 -31.21 -24.01
CA GLU A 52 8.06 -30.73 -24.83
C GLU A 52 9.40 -30.84 -24.09
N VAL A 53 9.51 -30.34 -22.85
CA VAL A 53 10.77 -30.43 -22.09
C VAL A 53 11.17 -31.87 -21.77
N LEU A 54 10.22 -32.77 -21.49
CA LEU A 54 10.50 -34.19 -21.29
C LEU A 54 11.02 -34.86 -22.57
N THR A 55 10.44 -34.50 -23.71
CA THR A 55 10.84 -35.03 -25.02
C THR A 55 12.23 -34.53 -25.40
N LEU A 56 12.51 -33.23 -25.26
CA LEU A 56 13.80 -32.62 -25.55
C LEU A 56 14.93 -33.18 -24.67
N ALA A 57 14.64 -33.43 -23.39
CA ALA A 57 15.62 -34.01 -22.47
C ALA A 57 15.75 -35.55 -22.59
N ALA A 58 14.85 -36.21 -23.34
CA ALA A 58 14.74 -37.66 -23.42
C ALA A 58 14.62 -38.37 -22.06
N VAL A 59 13.85 -37.77 -21.14
CA VAL A 59 13.66 -38.25 -19.76
C VAL A 59 12.26 -38.87 -19.60
N PRO A 60 12.13 -40.07 -18.97
CA PRO A 60 10.82 -40.63 -18.66
C PRO A 60 10.14 -39.88 -17.50
N PRO A 61 8.81 -39.68 -17.54
CA PRO A 61 8.05 -38.97 -16.49
C PRO A 61 8.30 -39.49 -15.06
N SER A 62 8.57 -40.79 -14.90
CA SER A 62 8.80 -41.43 -13.60
C SER A 62 10.07 -40.96 -12.87
N GLN A 63 10.98 -40.25 -13.54
CA GLN A 63 12.20 -39.70 -12.92
C GLN A 63 12.01 -38.26 -12.41
N VAL A 64 10.87 -37.63 -12.71
CA VAL A 64 10.54 -36.28 -12.23
C VAL A 64 10.14 -36.36 -10.76
N SER A 65 10.76 -35.51 -9.94
CA SER A 65 10.58 -35.49 -8.49
C SER A 65 9.57 -34.46 -7.99
N SER A 66 9.33 -33.39 -8.76
CA SER A 66 8.31 -32.39 -8.48
C SER A 66 8.01 -31.56 -9.73
N VAL A 67 6.79 -31.02 -9.79
CA VAL A 67 6.39 -29.99 -10.75
C VAL A 67 5.98 -28.74 -9.97
N SER A 68 6.53 -27.59 -10.36
CA SER A 68 6.19 -26.28 -9.78
C SER A 68 5.62 -25.36 -10.85
N ILE A 69 4.47 -24.74 -10.58
CA ILE A 69 3.75 -23.88 -11.55
C ILE A 69 3.56 -22.47 -11.00
N GLY A 70 4.03 -21.47 -11.74
CA GLY A 70 3.63 -20.06 -11.59
C GLY A 70 2.51 -19.73 -12.56
N THR A 71 1.54 -18.91 -12.14
CA THR A 71 0.45 -18.48 -13.03
C THR A 71 -0.11 -17.11 -12.66
N THR A 72 -0.37 -16.28 -13.67
CA THR A 72 -1.07 -14.99 -13.51
C THR A 72 -2.58 -15.08 -13.75
N ALA A 73 -3.13 -16.29 -13.98
CA ALA A 73 -4.54 -16.47 -14.31
C ALA A 73 -5.50 -15.93 -13.23
N PHE A 74 -5.13 -16.05 -11.95
CA PHE A 74 -5.99 -15.64 -10.83
C PHE A 74 -6.07 -14.13 -10.65
N ILE A 75 -4.94 -13.42 -10.75
CA ILE A 75 -4.94 -11.95 -10.65
C ILE A 75 -5.72 -11.33 -11.81
N ASN A 76 -5.59 -11.88 -13.03
CA ASN A 76 -6.31 -11.38 -14.20
C ASN A 76 -7.83 -11.48 -14.05
N ALA A 77 -8.35 -12.50 -13.35
CA ALA A 77 -9.79 -12.59 -13.08
C ALA A 77 -10.34 -11.37 -12.30
N VAL A 78 -9.53 -10.84 -11.36
CA VAL A 78 -9.87 -9.64 -10.58
C VAL A 78 -9.69 -8.38 -11.41
N LEU A 79 -8.57 -8.25 -12.13
CA LEU A 79 -8.27 -7.09 -12.98
C LEU A 79 -9.29 -6.91 -14.12
N GLU A 80 -9.68 -8.01 -14.77
CA GLU A 80 -10.66 -8.03 -15.86
C GLU A 80 -12.11 -7.93 -15.35
N ARG A 81 -12.33 -8.05 -14.03
CA ARG A 81 -13.67 -8.07 -13.40
C ARG A 81 -14.59 -9.10 -14.08
N ASP A 82 -14.09 -10.31 -14.31
CA ASP A 82 -14.79 -11.37 -15.05
C ASP A 82 -15.86 -12.04 -14.18
N ALA A 83 -17.13 -11.78 -14.50
CA ALA A 83 -18.30 -12.32 -13.79
C ALA A 83 -18.39 -13.86 -13.81
N ARG A 84 -17.71 -14.55 -14.74
CA ARG A 84 -17.69 -16.03 -14.82
C ARG A 84 -16.66 -16.63 -13.85
N ARG A 85 -15.68 -15.84 -13.42
CA ARG A 85 -14.55 -16.26 -12.56
C ARG A 85 -14.67 -15.74 -11.13
N LEU A 86 -15.51 -14.74 -10.89
CA LEU A 86 -15.77 -14.15 -9.58
C LEU A 86 -17.12 -14.61 -9.01
N ALA A 87 -17.15 -14.82 -7.69
CA ALA A 87 -18.33 -15.23 -6.95
C ALA A 87 -18.68 -14.23 -5.84
N LYS A 88 -19.95 -14.22 -5.45
CA LYS A 88 -20.47 -13.47 -4.32
C LYS A 88 -19.93 -14.03 -2.99
N VAL A 89 -19.67 -13.13 -2.04
CA VAL A 89 -19.05 -13.40 -0.75
C VAL A 89 -19.92 -12.83 0.37
N ALA A 90 -20.14 -13.63 1.41
CA ALA A 90 -20.65 -13.17 2.70
C ALA A 90 -19.47 -12.80 3.62
N VAL A 91 -19.52 -11.66 4.29
CA VAL A 91 -18.50 -11.21 5.24
C VAL A 91 -19.14 -11.14 6.62
N ILE A 92 -18.55 -11.82 7.61
CA ILE A 92 -18.94 -11.75 9.01
C ILE A 92 -17.78 -11.14 9.79
N ARG A 93 -18.01 -9.97 10.40
CA ARG A 93 -17.04 -9.32 11.28
C ARG A 93 -17.20 -9.74 12.72
N LEU A 94 -16.10 -10.14 13.36
CA LEU A 94 -15.99 -10.40 14.80
C LEU A 94 -15.38 -9.17 15.45
N CYS A 95 -16.24 -8.21 15.81
CA CYS A 95 -15.79 -6.85 16.11
C CYS A 95 -16.51 -6.20 17.30
N GLY A 96 -17.53 -6.86 17.87
CA GLY A 96 -18.37 -6.26 18.91
C GLY A 96 -18.98 -4.93 18.44
N PRO A 97 -18.78 -3.82 19.17
CA PRO A 97 -19.33 -2.51 18.80
C PRO A 97 -18.53 -1.81 17.69
N TYR A 98 -17.29 -2.22 17.43
CA TYR A 98 -16.36 -1.49 16.58
C TYR A 98 -16.56 -1.74 15.09
N THR A 99 -15.88 -0.93 14.27
CA THR A 99 -15.74 -1.06 12.81
C THR A 99 -17.02 -0.84 11.99
N ARG A 100 -18.17 -0.72 12.63
CA ARG A 100 -19.49 -0.68 11.97
C ARG A 100 -19.68 0.55 11.07
N GLN A 101 -19.05 1.69 11.39
CA GLN A 101 -19.11 2.89 10.54
C GLN A 101 -18.31 2.76 9.23
N CYS A 102 -17.44 1.75 9.12
CA CYS A 102 -16.66 1.48 7.92
C CYS A 102 -16.97 0.06 7.42
N PRO A 103 -18.15 -0.19 6.83
CA PRO A 103 -18.58 -1.52 6.39
C PRO A 103 -17.62 -2.19 5.39
N PRO A 104 -17.66 -3.52 5.26
CA PRO A 104 -16.98 -4.21 4.17
C PRO A 104 -17.39 -3.67 2.79
N PHE A 105 -16.51 -3.80 1.79
CA PHE A 105 -16.71 -3.31 0.41
C PHE A 105 -16.83 -1.78 0.26
N ILE A 106 -16.63 -0.99 1.33
CA ILE A 106 -16.82 0.47 1.32
C ILE A 106 -15.98 1.22 0.27
N ASP A 107 -14.79 0.68 -0.06
CA ASP A 107 -13.89 1.26 -1.05
C ASP A 107 -13.67 0.36 -2.27
N PHE A 108 -14.54 -0.63 -2.48
CA PHE A 108 -14.47 -1.43 -3.71
C PHE A 108 -15.00 -0.61 -4.90
N PRO A 109 -14.35 -0.70 -6.08
CA PRO A 109 -14.92 -0.17 -7.32
C PRO A 109 -16.32 -0.72 -7.56
N LYS A 110 -17.24 0.14 -8.04
CA LYS A 110 -18.68 -0.17 -8.13
C LYS A 110 -18.97 -1.51 -8.80
N ARG A 111 -18.37 -1.79 -9.96
CA ARG A 111 -18.56 -3.08 -10.66
C ARG A 111 -17.97 -4.26 -9.94
N LEU A 112 -16.78 -4.13 -9.35
CA LEU A 112 -16.18 -5.23 -8.59
C LEU A 112 -17.04 -5.55 -7.36
N ARG A 113 -17.49 -4.53 -6.63
CA ARG A 113 -18.46 -4.65 -5.53
C ARG A 113 -19.75 -5.34 -6.00
N ALA A 114 -20.30 -4.92 -7.13
CA ALA A 114 -21.51 -5.52 -7.71
C ALA A 114 -21.33 -7.00 -8.09
N LEU A 115 -20.10 -7.48 -8.32
CA LEU A 115 -19.81 -8.90 -8.59
C LEU A 115 -19.55 -9.70 -7.31
N THR A 116 -18.98 -9.08 -6.26
CA THR A 116 -18.47 -9.81 -5.08
C THR A 116 -19.30 -9.64 -3.82
N GLU A 117 -20.04 -8.54 -3.63
CA GLU A 117 -20.80 -8.28 -2.39
C GLU A 117 -22.09 -9.12 -2.31
N GLY A 118 -22.16 -10.08 -1.37
CA GLY A 118 -23.36 -10.89 -1.13
C GLY A 118 -24.08 -10.57 0.20
N HIS A 119 -23.33 -10.51 1.30
CA HIS A 119 -23.88 -10.24 2.63
C HIS A 119 -22.80 -9.67 3.56
N VAL A 120 -23.22 -8.78 4.47
CA VAL A 120 -22.40 -8.28 5.57
C VAL A 120 -23.14 -8.57 6.87
N GLY A 121 -22.44 -9.18 7.83
CA GLY A 121 -22.91 -9.48 9.17
C GLY A 121 -21.90 -9.02 10.23
N TYR A 122 -22.41 -8.67 11.41
CA TYR A 122 -21.60 -8.22 12.54
C TYR A 122 -21.93 -9.06 13.78
N VAL A 123 -20.89 -9.54 14.45
CA VAL A 123 -20.98 -10.46 15.59
C VAL A 123 -20.01 -10.01 16.69
N ASP A 124 -20.36 -10.32 17.94
CA ASP A 124 -19.50 -10.11 19.11
C ASP A 124 -18.23 -10.97 19.01
N GLY A 125 -17.12 -10.44 19.50
CA GLY A 125 -15.80 -11.05 19.35
C GLY A 125 -14.74 -10.00 19.05
N GLY A 126 -13.56 -10.47 18.67
CA GLY A 126 -12.40 -9.64 18.39
C GLY A 126 -11.55 -9.44 19.63
N LEU A 127 -10.29 -9.11 19.40
CA LEU A 127 -9.29 -8.92 20.44
C LEU A 127 -8.86 -7.45 20.50
N GLU A 128 -8.36 -7.04 21.66
CA GLU A 128 -7.56 -5.83 21.83
C GLU A 128 -6.10 -6.09 21.41
N ILE A 129 -5.32 -5.03 21.28
CA ILE A 129 -3.90 -5.14 20.89
C ILE A 129 -3.07 -5.96 21.87
N ASP A 130 -3.52 -6.05 23.12
CA ASP A 130 -2.91 -6.85 24.19
C ASP A 130 -3.41 -8.30 24.27
N GLY A 131 -4.29 -8.70 23.35
CA GLY A 131 -4.88 -10.03 23.28
C GLY A 131 -6.07 -10.26 24.22
N ARG A 132 -6.50 -9.27 25.01
CA ARG A 132 -7.77 -9.34 25.74
C ARG A 132 -8.94 -9.41 24.76
N GLU A 133 -10.02 -10.10 25.12
CA GLU A 133 -11.24 -10.09 24.32
C GLU A 133 -11.94 -8.72 24.43
N ILE A 134 -12.38 -8.18 23.29
CA ILE A 134 -13.27 -7.02 23.24
C ILE A 134 -14.62 -7.38 23.85
N LEU A 135 -15.22 -8.44 23.31
CA LEU A 135 -16.42 -9.11 23.79
C LEU A 135 -16.26 -10.61 23.51
N PRO A 136 -16.86 -11.50 24.33
CA PRO A 136 -16.81 -12.93 24.07
C PRO A 136 -17.53 -13.29 22.76
N LEU A 137 -17.06 -14.33 22.08
CA LEU A 137 -17.68 -14.82 20.85
C LEU A 137 -19.13 -15.26 21.11
N ASN A 138 -20.08 -14.77 20.30
CA ASN A 138 -21.49 -15.06 20.45
C ASN A 138 -22.00 -16.03 19.38
N GLU A 139 -22.06 -17.32 19.72
CA GLU A 139 -22.48 -18.39 18.80
C GLU A 139 -23.89 -18.17 18.23
N ARG A 140 -24.83 -17.65 19.02
CA ARG A 140 -26.20 -17.40 18.56
C ARG A 140 -26.23 -16.41 17.38
N GLN A 141 -25.46 -15.33 17.48
CA GLN A 141 -25.39 -14.33 16.40
C GLN A 141 -24.78 -14.94 15.13
N ILE A 142 -23.79 -15.84 15.25
CA ILE A 142 -23.21 -16.57 14.11
C ILE A 142 -24.26 -17.44 13.43
N VAL A 143 -25.01 -18.24 14.21
CA VAL A 143 -26.10 -19.09 13.68
C VAL A 143 -27.15 -18.25 12.96
N GLU A 144 -27.50 -17.08 13.50
CA GLU A 144 -28.41 -16.13 12.83
C GLU A 144 -27.84 -15.63 11.49
N GLN A 145 -26.55 -15.31 11.40
CA GLN A 145 -25.91 -14.97 10.12
C GLN A 145 -25.88 -16.17 9.15
N CYS A 146 -25.62 -17.39 9.63
CA CYS A 146 -25.68 -18.60 8.81
C CYS A 146 -27.06 -18.78 8.15
N ALA A 147 -28.14 -18.57 8.90
CA ALA A 147 -29.50 -18.65 8.34
C ALA A 147 -29.71 -17.65 7.17
N LEU A 148 -29.21 -16.42 7.30
CA LEU A 148 -29.28 -15.40 6.25
C LEU A 148 -28.41 -15.75 5.03
N ILE A 149 -27.20 -16.27 5.25
CA ILE A 149 -26.28 -16.72 4.20
C ILE A 149 -26.92 -17.85 3.40
N LYS A 150 -27.49 -18.84 4.08
CA LYS A 150 -28.20 -19.98 3.46
C LYS A 150 -29.40 -19.52 2.65
N ALA A 151 -30.21 -18.60 3.18
CA ALA A 151 -31.36 -18.04 2.47
C ALA A 151 -30.97 -17.31 1.18
N LYS A 152 -29.77 -16.72 1.12
CA LYS A 152 -29.21 -16.06 -0.06
C LYS A 152 -28.46 -16.99 -1.02
N GLY A 153 -28.30 -18.27 -0.67
CA GLY A 153 -27.56 -19.24 -1.49
C GLY A 153 -26.07 -18.93 -1.64
N LEU A 154 -25.46 -18.23 -0.67
CA LEU A 154 -24.05 -17.87 -0.72
C LEU A 154 -23.17 -19.03 -0.25
N LEU A 155 -22.13 -19.35 -1.04
CA LEU A 155 -21.22 -20.46 -0.77
C LEU A 155 -19.88 -20.03 -0.19
N ASN A 156 -19.50 -18.75 -0.33
CA ASN A 156 -18.23 -18.23 0.14
C ASN A 156 -18.45 -17.29 1.32
N VAL A 157 -17.79 -17.59 2.44
CA VAL A 157 -17.90 -16.83 3.69
C VAL A 157 -16.51 -16.40 4.13
N VAL A 158 -16.35 -15.12 4.44
CA VAL A 158 -15.15 -14.53 5.04
C VAL A 158 -15.46 -14.20 6.50
N LEU A 159 -14.59 -14.66 7.39
CA LEU A 159 -14.54 -14.24 8.79
C LEU A 159 -13.44 -13.20 8.96
N SER A 160 -13.77 -12.02 9.49
CA SER A 160 -12.79 -10.97 9.77
C SER A 160 -12.92 -10.47 11.21
N GLY A 161 -11.96 -10.85 12.05
CA GLY A 161 -11.88 -10.40 13.44
C GLY A 161 -10.85 -9.30 13.64
N ILE A 162 -11.12 -8.38 14.57
CA ILE A 162 -10.13 -7.40 15.05
C ILE A 162 -9.00 -8.16 15.76
N TYR A 163 -7.77 -7.87 15.36
CA TYR A 163 -6.53 -8.53 15.81
C TYR A 163 -6.54 -10.06 15.65
N SER A 164 -7.33 -10.60 14.72
CA SER A 164 -7.36 -12.04 14.47
C SER A 164 -6.03 -12.68 14.06
N PRO A 165 -5.06 -11.99 13.41
CA PRO A 165 -3.72 -12.55 13.22
C PRO A 165 -3.00 -12.88 14.53
N LEU A 166 -3.36 -12.23 15.64
CA LEU A 166 -2.75 -12.45 16.96
C LEU A 166 -3.40 -13.57 17.76
N ASP A 167 -4.54 -14.11 17.30
CA ASP A 167 -5.31 -15.14 17.99
C ASP A 167 -4.65 -16.53 17.86
N ASN A 168 -3.51 -16.76 18.49
CA ASN A 168 -2.78 -18.02 18.38
C ASN A 168 -3.53 -19.23 18.97
N GLU A 169 -4.49 -19.00 19.87
CA GLU A 169 -5.29 -20.05 20.51
C GLU A 169 -6.56 -20.41 19.73
N GLY A 170 -6.93 -19.62 18.72
CA GLY A 170 -8.09 -19.88 17.87
C GLY A 170 -9.43 -19.60 18.55
N LYS A 171 -9.46 -18.64 19.48
CA LYS A 171 -10.66 -18.28 20.27
C LYS A 171 -11.78 -17.69 19.43
N HIS A 172 -11.47 -16.98 18.36
CA HIS A 172 -12.46 -16.25 17.55
C HIS A 172 -12.64 -16.85 16.16
N GLU A 173 -11.83 -16.48 15.16
CA GLU A 173 -12.10 -16.88 13.76
C GLU A 173 -12.14 -18.40 13.56
N ALA A 174 -11.26 -19.16 14.23
CA ALA A 174 -11.25 -20.62 14.12
C ALA A 174 -12.48 -21.27 14.79
N ALA A 175 -12.89 -20.78 15.95
CA ALA A 175 -14.11 -21.20 16.62
C ALA A 175 -15.36 -20.86 15.80
N ALA A 176 -15.44 -19.63 15.27
CA ALA A 176 -16.53 -19.18 14.42
C ALA A 176 -16.62 -19.99 13.13
N LYS A 177 -15.48 -20.34 12.51
CA LYS A 177 -15.42 -21.22 11.34
C LYS A 177 -16.06 -22.58 11.63
N SER A 178 -15.71 -23.19 12.76
CA SER A 178 -16.26 -24.50 13.15
C SER A 178 -17.79 -24.46 13.31
N ILE A 179 -18.33 -23.36 13.83
CA ILE A 179 -19.78 -23.14 13.94
C ILE A 179 -20.41 -22.99 12.54
N ILE A 180 -19.82 -22.18 11.66
CA ILE A 180 -20.34 -21.96 10.30
C ILE A 180 -20.35 -23.26 9.48
N GLU A 181 -19.28 -24.04 9.54
CA GLU A 181 -19.17 -25.33 8.84
C GLU A 181 -20.23 -26.33 9.33
N ARG A 182 -20.53 -26.32 10.65
CA ARG A 182 -21.60 -27.14 11.23
C ARG A 182 -22.99 -26.73 10.73
N GLU A 183 -23.28 -25.43 10.64
CA GLU A 183 -24.62 -24.93 10.28
C GLU A 183 -24.88 -24.93 8.76
N LEU A 184 -23.87 -24.67 7.95
CA LEU A 184 -24.00 -24.54 6.49
C LEU A 184 -23.60 -25.80 5.73
N GLY A 185 -22.84 -26.71 6.35
CA GLY A 185 -22.38 -27.96 5.75
C GLY A 185 -21.06 -27.84 4.99
N PRO A 186 -20.53 -28.96 4.45
CA PRO A 186 -19.17 -29.03 3.90
C PRO A 186 -19.00 -28.34 2.54
N SER A 187 -20.10 -27.95 1.88
CA SER A 187 -20.05 -27.29 0.57
C SER A 187 -19.72 -25.81 0.61
N VAL A 188 -19.69 -25.18 1.80
CA VAL A 188 -19.32 -23.77 1.93
C VAL A 188 -17.82 -23.61 2.11
N ASN A 189 -17.27 -22.59 1.48
CA ASN A 189 -15.90 -22.17 1.68
C ASN A 189 -15.86 -21.12 2.79
N VAL A 190 -15.17 -21.43 3.90
CA VAL A 190 -14.94 -20.47 4.99
C VAL A 190 -13.48 -20.03 5.01
N VAL A 191 -13.26 -18.75 4.74
CA VAL A 191 -11.95 -18.09 4.73
C VAL A 191 -11.80 -17.27 6.01
N CYS A 192 -10.80 -17.60 6.82
CA CYS A 192 -10.42 -16.81 7.99
C CYS A 192 -9.40 -15.73 7.57
N SER A 193 -9.68 -14.47 7.87
CA SER A 193 -8.85 -13.35 7.41
C SER A 193 -7.42 -13.42 7.92
N ARG A 194 -7.21 -14.01 9.10
CA ARG A 194 -5.89 -14.27 9.69
C ARG A 194 -4.96 -15.14 8.83
N ASP A 195 -5.54 -15.98 7.97
CA ASP A 195 -4.78 -16.88 7.09
C ASP A 195 -4.39 -16.18 5.78
N VAL A 196 -5.02 -15.03 5.49
CA VAL A 196 -4.88 -14.32 4.22
C VAL A 196 -3.86 -13.18 4.32
N GLY A 197 -4.02 -12.29 5.30
CA GLY A 197 -3.24 -11.06 5.43
C GLY A 197 -2.86 -10.72 6.87
N GLN A 198 -2.10 -9.64 7.02
CA GLN A 198 -1.53 -9.22 8.30
C GLN A 198 -2.43 -8.18 9.02
N VAL A 199 -1.93 -7.61 10.12
CA VAL A 199 -2.57 -6.47 10.81
C VAL A 199 -2.79 -5.30 9.84
N GLY A 200 -3.95 -4.67 9.93
CA GLY A 200 -4.57 -3.78 8.94
C GLY A 200 -5.93 -4.34 8.54
N LEU A 201 -7.01 -3.90 9.18
CA LEU A 201 -8.33 -4.56 9.08
C LEU A 201 -8.92 -4.44 7.68
N LEU A 202 -8.93 -3.24 7.10
CA LEU A 202 -9.53 -3.02 5.78
C LEU A 202 -8.77 -3.80 4.72
N GLU A 203 -7.46 -3.67 4.71
CA GLU A 203 -6.60 -4.31 3.73
C GLU A 203 -6.67 -5.84 3.83
N ARG A 204 -6.69 -6.38 5.06
CA ARG A 204 -6.81 -7.83 5.30
C ARG A 204 -8.18 -8.37 4.92
N GLU A 205 -9.25 -7.66 5.30
CA GLU A 205 -10.61 -8.02 4.93
C GLU A 205 -10.79 -8.00 3.41
N ASN A 206 -10.32 -6.94 2.76
CA ASN A 206 -10.37 -6.79 1.31
C ASN A 206 -9.63 -7.93 0.59
N ALA A 207 -8.43 -8.28 1.06
CA ALA A 207 -7.68 -9.43 0.53
C ALA A 207 -8.45 -10.74 0.69
N SER A 208 -9.11 -10.93 1.84
CA SER A 208 -9.90 -12.12 2.15
C SER A 208 -11.14 -12.23 1.27
N ILE A 209 -11.80 -11.10 1.00
CA ILE A 209 -12.93 -10.99 0.06
C ILE A 209 -12.48 -11.37 -1.34
N LEU A 210 -11.37 -10.80 -1.84
CA LEU A 210 -10.86 -11.14 -3.16
C LEU A 210 -10.51 -12.62 -3.26
N ASN A 211 -9.79 -13.17 -2.27
CA ASN A 211 -9.46 -14.59 -2.19
C ASN A 211 -10.71 -15.48 -2.25
N ALA A 212 -11.72 -15.19 -1.43
CA ALA A 212 -12.97 -15.93 -1.39
C ALA A 212 -13.76 -15.83 -2.71
N SER A 213 -13.71 -14.67 -3.37
CA SER A 213 -14.44 -14.44 -4.63
C SER A 213 -13.91 -15.27 -5.80
N ILE A 214 -12.62 -15.59 -5.85
CA ILE A 214 -12.00 -16.37 -6.94
C ILE A 214 -11.86 -17.86 -6.63
N LEU A 215 -12.22 -18.29 -5.43
CA LEU A 215 -11.83 -19.59 -4.89
C LEU A 215 -12.32 -20.77 -5.75
N ALA A 216 -13.58 -20.70 -6.21
CA ALA A 216 -14.17 -21.72 -7.07
C ALA A 216 -13.47 -21.82 -8.45
N PHE A 217 -13.04 -20.68 -9.00
CA PHE A 217 -12.24 -20.66 -10.23
C PHE A 217 -10.87 -21.30 -9.98
N ALA A 218 -10.16 -20.88 -8.93
CA ALA A 218 -8.85 -21.40 -8.58
C ALA A 218 -8.87 -22.93 -8.34
N GLN A 219 -9.84 -23.44 -7.59
CA GLN A 219 -10.01 -24.87 -7.35
C GLN A 219 -10.24 -25.67 -8.64
N ARG A 220 -10.96 -25.11 -9.61
CA ARG A 220 -11.17 -25.74 -10.92
C ARG A 220 -9.89 -25.76 -11.74
N THR A 221 -9.17 -24.64 -11.79
CA THR A 221 -7.90 -24.50 -12.51
C THR A 221 -6.83 -25.45 -11.96
N ILE A 222 -6.68 -25.52 -10.63
CA ILE A 222 -5.71 -26.42 -9.98
C ILE A 222 -6.06 -27.90 -10.23
N ARG A 223 -7.35 -28.27 -10.24
CA ARG A 223 -7.79 -29.61 -10.65
C ARG A 223 -7.46 -29.90 -12.11
N GLY A 224 -7.52 -28.89 -12.98
CA GLY A 224 -7.04 -28.96 -14.36
C GLY A 224 -5.55 -29.31 -14.42
N PHE A 225 -4.72 -28.64 -13.61
CA PHE A 225 -3.28 -28.92 -13.54
C PHE A 225 -2.98 -30.34 -13.08
N GLN A 226 -3.66 -30.81 -12.03
CA GLN A 226 -3.53 -32.20 -11.56
C GLN A 226 -3.95 -33.22 -12.62
N SER A 227 -4.98 -32.90 -13.41
CA SER A 227 -5.43 -33.76 -14.51
C SER A 227 -4.42 -33.80 -15.66
N ALA A 228 -3.80 -32.66 -15.99
CA ALA A 228 -2.70 -32.60 -16.97
C ALA A 228 -1.50 -33.44 -16.50
N MET A 229 -1.14 -33.40 -15.21
CA MET A 229 -0.07 -34.26 -14.66
C MET A 229 -0.37 -35.75 -14.80
N ARG A 230 -1.62 -36.16 -14.53
CA ARG A 230 -2.06 -37.56 -14.74
C ARG A 230 -2.00 -37.97 -16.21
N ALA A 231 -2.42 -37.10 -17.12
CA ALA A 231 -2.34 -37.34 -18.57
C ALA A 231 -0.89 -37.52 -19.06
N LEU A 232 0.07 -36.89 -18.39
CA LEU A 232 1.51 -37.02 -18.65
C LEU A 232 2.18 -38.16 -17.87
N ALA A 233 1.41 -38.97 -17.12
CA ALA A 233 1.90 -40.06 -16.27
C ALA A 233 2.95 -39.62 -15.22
N LEU A 234 2.83 -38.39 -14.71
CA LEU A 234 3.65 -37.86 -13.62
C LEU A 234 3.06 -38.26 -12.27
N THR A 235 3.85 -38.90 -11.41
CA THR A 235 3.45 -39.36 -10.06
C THR A 235 4.04 -38.51 -8.94
N CYS A 236 4.62 -37.35 -9.27
CA CYS A 236 5.28 -36.47 -8.32
C CYS A 236 4.32 -35.39 -7.78
N PRO A 237 4.63 -34.77 -6.62
CA PRO A 237 3.82 -33.68 -6.06
C PRO A 237 3.79 -32.42 -6.96
N LEU A 238 2.67 -31.70 -6.89
CA LEU A 238 2.42 -30.44 -7.58
C LEU A 238 2.50 -29.26 -6.60
N PHE A 239 3.37 -28.31 -6.91
CA PHE A 239 3.49 -27.05 -6.19
C PHE A 239 3.08 -25.87 -7.06
N LEU A 240 2.65 -24.80 -6.40
CA LEU A 240 2.50 -23.49 -7.01
C LEU A 240 3.48 -22.51 -6.36
N THR A 241 3.91 -21.52 -7.14
CA THR A 241 4.78 -20.47 -6.63
C THR A 241 3.99 -19.31 -6.04
N GLN A 242 4.46 -18.81 -4.91
CA GLN A 242 3.85 -17.72 -4.16
C GLN A 242 4.44 -16.36 -4.56
N ASN A 243 3.73 -15.29 -4.20
CA ASN A 243 4.07 -13.88 -4.46
C ASN A 243 5.38 -13.39 -3.82
N ASP A 244 6.00 -14.20 -2.97
CA ASP A 244 7.26 -13.93 -2.28
C ASP A 244 8.42 -14.81 -2.79
N GLY A 245 8.17 -15.58 -3.86
CA GLY A 245 9.14 -16.49 -4.47
C GLY A 245 9.29 -17.83 -3.76
N THR A 246 8.36 -18.20 -2.88
CA THR A 246 8.32 -19.51 -2.18
C THR A 246 7.34 -20.49 -2.82
N LEU A 247 7.37 -21.76 -2.41
CA LEU A 247 6.44 -22.80 -2.86
C LEU A 247 5.31 -23.04 -1.86
N THR A 248 4.13 -23.33 -2.41
CA THR A 248 2.97 -23.84 -1.68
C THR A 248 2.42 -25.09 -2.38
N THR A 249 1.77 -25.97 -1.65
CA THR A 249 1.15 -27.17 -2.25
C THR A 249 -0.09 -26.79 -3.07
N ALA A 250 -0.47 -27.63 -4.03
CA ALA A 250 -1.71 -27.45 -4.79
C ALA A 250 -2.95 -27.32 -3.89
N ALA A 251 -3.02 -28.11 -2.81
CA ALA A 251 -4.14 -28.07 -1.86
C ALA A 251 -4.18 -26.78 -1.02
N ALA A 252 -3.02 -26.18 -0.70
CA ALA A 252 -2.95 -24.90 -0.02
C ALA A 252 -3.28 -23.74 -0.96
N ALA A 253 -2.75 -23.75 -2.19
CA ALA A 253 -3.08 -22.76 -3.22
C ALA A 253 -4.57 -22.78 -3.59
N ALA A 254 -5.22 -23.94 -3.56
CA ALA A 254 -6.66 -24.06 -3.80
C ALA A 254 -7.52 -23.46 -2.68
N ARG A 255 -6.94 -23.23 -1.49
CA ARG A 255 -7.59 -22.55 -0.35
C ARG A 255 -7.25 -21.05 -0.29
N LEU A 256 -6.03 -20.68 -0.68
CA LEU A 256 -5.51 -19.31 -0.62
C LEU A 256 -4.88 -18.87 -1.95
N PRO A 257 -5.64 -18.85 -3.07
CA PRO A 257 -5.10 -18.49 -4.39
C PRO A 257 -4.54 -17.07 -4.48
N ILE A 258 -4.93 -16.16 -3.58
CA ILE A 258 -4.37 -14.81 -3.55
C ILE A 258 -2.86 -14.77 -3.31
N ARG A 259 -2.32 -15.81 -2.66
CA ARG A 259 -0.88 -15.96 -2.42
C ARG A 259 -0.08 -16.26 -3.67
N THR A 260 -0.71 -16.49 -4.83
CA THR A 260 -0.05 -16.80 -6.11
C THR A 260 -0.36 -15.75 -7.20
N PHE A 261 -0.91 -14.58 -6.86
CA PHE A 261 -1.26 -13.50 -7.79
C PHE A 261 -0.09 -12.92 -8.59
N ALA A 262 1.06 -12.74 -7.95
CA ALA A 262 2.23 -12.06 -8.49
C ALA A 262 3.43 -13.00 -8.60
N SER A 263 3.18 -14.27 -8.92
CA SER A 263 4.24 -15.28 -8.96
C SER A 263 5.26 -15.05 -10.08
N GLY A 264 4.85 -14.47 -11.21
CA GLY A 264 5.69 -14.26 -12.40
C GLY A 264 6.93 -13.40 -12.12
N PRO A 265 6.79 -12.14 -11.69
CA PRO A 265 7.94 -11.29 -11.35
C PRO A 265 8.86 -11.92 -10.29
N THR A 266 8.30 -12.54 -9.25
CA THR A 266 9.12 -13.21 -8.24
C THR A 266 9.86 -14.43 -8.75
N ASN A 267 9.23 -15.20 -9.64
CA ASN A 267 9.86 -16.30 -10.33
C ASN A 267 11.05 -15.80 -11.15
N SER A 268 10.88 -14.73 -11.94
CA SER A 268 11.97 -14.11 -12.69
C SER A 268 13.12 -13.67 -11.78
N MET A 269 12.82 -13.00 -10.65
CA MET A 269 13.84 -12.59 -9.67
C MET A 269 14.62 -13.78 -9.10
N ARG A 270 13.90 -14.80 -8.65
CA ARG A 270 14.48 -16.00 -8.04
C ARG A 270 15.31 -16.80 -9.04
N GLY A 271 14.81 -16.95 -10.25
CA GLY A 271 15.51 -17.64 -11.33
C GLY A 271 16.74 -16.88 -11.80
N ALA A 272 16.66 -15.55 -11.92
CA ALA A 272 17.81 -14.71 -12.20
C ALA A 272 18.92 -14.93 -11.17
N ALA A 273 18.58 -14.86 -9.87
CA ALA A 273 19.54 -15.06 -8.78
C ALA A 273 20.22 -16.43 -8.84
N PHE A 274 19.43 -17.48 -9.09
CA PHE A 274 19.91 -18.85 -9.19
C PHE A 274 20.80 -19.06 -10.42
N LEU A 275 20.40 -18.57 -11.60
CA LEU A 275 21.18 -18.74 -12.82
C LEU A 275 22.48 -17.92 -12.81
N SER A 276 22.49 -16.79 -12.09
CA SER A 276 23.69 -15.97 -11.86
C SER A 276 24.62 -16.54 -10.79
N GLY A 277 24.26 -17.63 -10.11
CA GLY A 277 25.06 -18.27 -9.06
C GLY A 277 25.22 -17.45 -7.77
N LEU A 278 24.36 -16.46 -7.55
CA LEU A 278 24.38 -15.63 -6.33
C LEU A 278 24.01 -16.42 -5.07
N ASP A 279 23.36 -17.57 -5.24
CA ASP A 279 23.04 -18.52 -4.18
C ASP A 279 24.28 -19.30 -3.68
N GLU A 280 25.26 -19.57 -4.55
CA GLU A 280 26.49 -20.34 -4.27
C GLU A 280 27.60 -19.54 -3.58
N HIS A 281 27.60 -18.20 -3.65
CA HIS A 281 28.58 -17.34 -2.99
C HIS A 281 28.43 -17.29 -1.45
N HIS A 282 28.43 -18.47 -0.81
CA HIS A 282 28.51 -18.67 0.62
C HIS A 282 29.95 -18.94 1.11
N SER A 283 30.90 -19.16 0.21
CA SER A 283 32.25 -19.57 0.63
C SER A 283 33.30 -19.47 -0.49
N SER A 284 33.83 -18.27 -0.76
CA SER A 284 35.25 -18.10 -1.15
C SER A 284 35.60 -16.63 -1.40
N ALA A 285 36.60 -16.15 -0.64
CA ALA A 285 37.48 -15.00 -0.92
C ALA A 285 36.98 -13.55 -0.71
N GLY A 286 35.93 -13.33 0.07
CA GLY A 286 35.60 -12.01 0.65
C GLY A 286 35.37 -12.13 2.16
N ALA A 287 35.66 -11.06 2.91
CA ALA A 287 35.40 -11.01 4.35
C ALA A 287 33.96 -11.45 4.68
N PRO A 288 33.72 -12.15 5.81
CA PRO A 288 32.38 -12.59 6.19
C PRO A 288 31.53 -11.35 6.49
N GLY A 289 30.59 -10.96 5.60
CA GLY A 289 29.74 -9.81 5.90
C GLY A 289 28.75 -9.30 4.87
N GLU A 290 29.05 -9.22 3.57
CA GLU A 290 28.21 -8.37 2.69
C GLU A 290 27.71 -9.07 1.43
N ARG A 291 26.64 -9.88 1.56
CA ARG A 291 25.71 -10.00 0.42
C ARG A 291 25.00 -8.65 0.31
N ARG A 292 25.05 -8.03 -0.88
CA ARG A 292 24.38 -6.76 -1.16
C ARG A 292 23.04 -7.02 -1.84
N SER A 293 22.11 -6.09 -1.69
CA SER A 293 20.87 -6.09 -2.47
C SER A 293 21.21 -6.07 -3.96
N THR A 294 20.42 -6.75 -4.78
CA THR A 294 20.58 -6.82 -6.24
C THR A 294 19.26 -6.42 -6.88
N ILE A 295 19.28 -5.70 -8.00
CA ILE A 295 18.06 -5.40 -8.76
C ILE A 295 17.89 -6.42 -9.88
N VAL A 296 16.67 -6.87 -10.11
CA VAL A 296 16.33 -7.69 -11.27
C VAL A 296 15.40 -6.89 -12.17
N VAL A 297 15.72 -6.88 -13.46
CA VAL A 297 14.91 -6.26 -14.51
C VAL A 297 14.49 -7.35 -15.48
N ASP A 298 13.21 -7.72 -15.45
CA ASP A 298 12.60 -8.65 -16.39
C ASP A 298 11.96 -7.89 -17.54
N VAL A 299 12.59 -7.92 -18.70
CA VAL A 299 12.12 -7.21 -19.89
C VAL A 299 11.33 -8.17 -20.78
N GLY A 300 10.02 -7.93 -20.87
CA GLY A 300 9.10 -8.65 -21.73
C GLY A 300 8.93 -8.03 -23.12
N GLY A 301 7.87 -8.44 -23.81
CA GLY A 301 7.46 -7.87 -25.11
C GLY A 301 6.73 -6.52 -24.99
N THR A 302 6.10 -6.26 -23.84
CA THR A 302 5.25 -5.08 -23.61
C THR A 302 5.76 -4.21 -22.47
N THR A 303 6.20 -4.84 -21.38
CA THR A 303 6.57 -4.19 -20.12
C THR A 303 7.93 -4.66 -19.64
N SER A 304 8.54 -3.87 -18.75
CA SER A 304 9.71 -4.26 -17.96
C SER A 304 9.33 -4.20 -16.50
N ASP A 305 9.51 -5.31 -15.80
CA ASP A 305 9.22 -5.46 -14.37
C ASP A 305 10.53 -5.42 -13.57
N VAL A 306 10.60 -4.52 -12.59
CA VAL A 306 11.81 -4.28 -11.80
C VAL A 306 11.54 -4.57 -10.34
N GLY A 307 12.38 -5.38 -9.72
CA GLY A 307 12.30 -5.71 -8.30
C GLY A 307 13.67 -5.77 -7.64
N VAL A 308 13.67 -5.75 -6.30
CA VAL A 308 14.90 -5.87 -5.49
C VAL A 308 14.96 -7.24 -4.85
N LEU A 309 16.09 -7.92 -5.00
CA LEU A 309 16.50 -9.06 -4.19
C LEU A 309 17.30 -8.58 -3.00
N LEU A 310 16.84 -8.93 -1.81
CA LEU A 310 17.56 -8.68 -0.56
C LEU A 310 18.81 -9.58 -0.47
N PRO A 311 19.77 -9.27 0.42
CA PRO A 311 20.92 -10.13 0.71
C PRO A 311 20.58 -11.59 1.03
N SER A 312 19.37 -11.83 1.55
CA SER A 312 18.82 -13.16 1.82
C SER A 312 18.51 -13.98 0.56
N GLY A 313 18.49 -13.35 -0.62
CA GLY A 313 18.08 -13.93 -1.90
C GLY A 313 16.56 -13.95 -2.10
N PHE A 314 15.80 -13.26 -1.26
CA PHE A 314 14.34 -13.12 -1.38
C PHE A 314 13.96 -11.73 -1.91
N PRO A 315 12.85 -11.61 -2.65
CA PRO A 315 12.33 -10.31 -3.06
C PRO A 315 12.04 -9.41 -1.85
N ARG A 316 12.35 -8.12 -1.99
CA ARG A 316 11.87 -7.07 -1.08
C ARG A 316 10.34 -7.05 -1.14
N GLN A 317 9.67 -7.01 0.00
CA GLN A 317 8.21 -6.89 0.06
C GLN A 317 7.75 -5.44 -0.16
N ALA A 318 6.55 -5.29 -0.72
CA ALA A 318 5.90 -4.00 -0.94
C ALA A 318 5.54 -3.28 0.39
N ALA A 319 5.07 -2.03 0.28
CA ALA A 319 4.64 -1.21 1.40
C ALA A 319 3.48 -1.84 2.21
N SER A 320 3.06 -1.16 3.28
CA SER A 320 1.99 -1.62 4.19
C SER A 320 0.67 -2.01 3.51
N PHE A 321 0.42 -1.51 2.30
CA PHE A 321 -0.65 -1.96 1.44
C PHE A 321 -0.23 -1.94 -0.04
N ILE A 322 -0.91 -2.73 -0.84
CA ILE A 322 -0.85 -2.75 -2.31
C ILE A 322 -2.27 -2.63 -2.88
N GLU A 323 -2.39 -2.14 -4.10
CA GLU A 323 -3.69 -2.03 -4.78
C GLU A 323 -3.84 -3.13 -5.84
N VAL A 324 -4.92 -3.91 -5.76
CA VAL A 324 -5.24 -4.95 -6.73
C VAL A 324 -6.64 -4.69 -7.28
N GLY A 325 -6.75 -4.39 -8.57
CA GLY A 325 -8.03 -4.14 -9.22
C GLY A 325 -8.81 -2.94 -8.66
N GLY A 326 -8.11 -1.93 -8.12
CA GLY A 326 -8.73 -0.77 -7.47
C GLY A 326 -9.03 -0.97 -5.97
N VAL A 327 -8.50 -2.03 -5.34
CA VAL A 327 -8.77 -2.38 -3.94
C VAL A 327 -7.48 -2.45 -3.15
N ARG A 328 -7.39 -1.73 -2.01
CA ARG A 328 -6.25 -1.81 -1.08
C ARG A 328 -6.25 -3.13 -0.30
N THR A 329 -5.10 -3.80 -0.28
CA THR A 329 -4.87 -5.14 0.33
C THR A 329 -3.48 -5.24 0.98
N ASN A 330 -3.25 -6.20 1.89
CA ASN A 330 -1.98 -6.32 2.67
C ASN A 330 -1.47 -7.77 2.85
N PHE A 331 -1.39 -8.54 1.76
CA PHE A 331 -0.73 -9.86 1.79
C PHE A 331 0.71 -9.76 1.26
N ALA A 332 1.57 -10.71 1.64
CA ALA A 332 2.96 -10.74 1.20
C ALA A 332 3.04 -10.75 -0.33
N MET A 333 3.66 -9.72 -0.91
CA MET A 333 3.92 -9.56 -2.33
C MET A 333 5.24 -8.82 -2.51
N ALA A 334 6.01 -9.21 -3.53
CA ALA A 334 7.21 -8.48 -3.91
C ALA A 334 6.89 -7.05 -4.33
N ASP A 335 7.77 -6.13 -3.94
CA ASP A 335 7.78 -4.77 -4.45
C ASP A 335 8.28 -4.79 -5.89
N VAL A 336 7.36 -4.66 -6.82
CA VAL A 336 7.63 -4.67 -8.26
C VAL A 336 7.12 -3.38 -8.85
N GLN A 337 7.99 -2.69 -9.59
CA GLN A 337 7.62 -1.54 -10.39
C GLN A 337 7.69 -1.92 -11.87
N SER A 338 6.61 -1.67 -12.60
CA SER A 338 6.52 -1.95 -14.02
C SER A 338 6.60 -0.66 -14.82
N ILE A 339 7.35 -0.66 -15.92
CA ILE A 339 7.34 0.41 -16.92
C ILE A 339 6.84 -0.14 -18.26
N ALA A 340 6.15 0.70 -19.04
CA ALA A 340 5.64 0.36 -20.37
C ALA A 340 6.75 0.36 -21.45
N LEU A 341 7.77 -0.46 -21.21
CA LEU A 341 8.94 -0.64 -22.05
C LEU A 341 9.18 -2.13 -22.23
N GLY A 342 9.16 -2.62 -23.47
CA GLY A 342 9.52 -3.98 -23.82
C GLY A 342 9.99 -4.05 -25.27
N GLY A 343 10.32 -5.25 -25.76
CA GLY A 343 10.81 -5.42 -27.13
C GLY A 343 9.85 -4.88 -28.21
N GLY A 344 8.54 -5.05 -28.00
CA GLY A 344 7.49 -4.61 -28.91
C GLY A 344 7.04 -3.16 -28.70
N SER A 345 7.65 -2.39 -27.80
CA SER A 345 7.27 -0.98 -27.56
C SER A 345 7.44 -0.15 -28.83
N VAL A 346 6.38 0.55 -29.23
CA VAL A 346 6.32 1.32 -30.48
C VAL A 346 7.20 2.56 -30.36
N VAL A 347 7.96 2.82 -31.42
CA VAL A 347 8.87 3.96 -31.53
C VAL A 347 8.28 5.02 -32.44
N ARG A 348 8.23 6.27 -31.96
CA ARG A 348 7.74 7.41 -32.75
C ARG A 348 8.78 8.53 -32.73
N ALA A 349 9.09 9.06 -33.90
CA ALA A 349 9.97 10.22 -34.06
C ALA A 349 9.14 11.48 -34.25
N VAL A 350 9.34 12.48 -33.38
CA VAL A 350 8.78 13.82 -33.52
C VAL A 350 9.77 14.67 -34.30
N ARG A 351 9.33 15.22 -35.44
CA ARG A 351 10.17 16.01 -36.35
C ARG A 351 9.85 17.49 -36.23
N ALA A 352 10.87 18.33 -36.45
CA ALA A 352 10.69 19.77 -36.58
C ALA A 352 9.94 20.08 -37.90
N PRO A 353 8.83 20.84 -37.88
CA PRO A 353 8.03 21.12 -39.07
C PRO A 353 8.83 21.82 -40.18
N GLU A 354 9.80 22.65 -39.81
CA GLU A 354 10.53 23.52 -40.73
C GLU A 354 11.76 22.85 -41.38
N THR A 355 12.42 21.93 -40.67
CA THR A 355 13.69 21.33 -41.12
C THR A 355 13.60 19.83 -41.36
N GLY A 356 12.51 19.17 -40.97
CA GLY A 356 12.35 17.70 -41.03
C GLY A 356 13.28 16.92 -40.07
N ALA A 357 14.13 17.62 -39.31
CA ALA A 357 15.08 17.03 -38.38
C ALA A 357 14.35 16.37 -37.20
N VAL A 358 14.91 15.24 -36.73
CA VAL A 358 14.38 14.52 -35.56
C VAL A 358 14.65 15.35 -34.30
N ARG A 359 13.58 15.81 -33.64
CA ARG A 359 13.67 16.59 -32.40
C ARG A 359 13.66 15.69 -31.16
N ARG A 360 12.81 14.66 -31.18
CA ARG A 360 12.64 13.74 -30.05
C ARG A 360 12.18 12.38 -30.56
N VAL A 361 12.60 11.32 -29.89
CA VAL A 361 12.06 9.96 -30.09
C VAL A 361 11.36 9.53 -28.80
N SER A 362 10.15 9.00 -28.93
CA SER A 362 9.45 8.30 -27.84
C SER A 362 9.44 6.80 -28.09
N VAL A 363 9.51 6.04 -27.00
CA VAL A 363 9.43 4.57 -27.00
C VAL A 363 8.34 4.18 -26.01
N GLY A 364 7.31 3.48 -26.47
CA GLY A 364 6.11 3.21 -25.68
C GLY A 364 5.21 4.44 -25.47
N PRO A 365 4.14 4.33 -24.67
CA PRO A 365 3.70 3.14 -23.93
C PRO A 365 3.02 2.07 -24.81
N GLU A 366 2.59 2.44 -26.02
CA GLU A 366 2.00 1.49 -26.98
C GLU A 366 2.99 0.36 -27.34
N SER A 367 2.49 -0.86 -27.52
CA SER A 367 3.30 -2.03 -27.87
C SER A 367 2.53 -2.99 -28.78
N VAL A 368 3.25 -3.66 -29.68
CA VAL A 368 2.71 -4.77 -30.49
C VAL A 368 2.63 -6.10 -29.72
N GLY A 369 3.22 -6.16 -28.52
CA GLY A 369 3.11 -7.27 -27.58
C GLY A 369 3.43 -8.64 -28.17
N HIS A 370 2.53 -9.61 -27.99
CA HIS A 370 2.69 -10.99 -28.48
C HIS A 370 2.73 -11.09 -30.02
N ASN A 371 2.28 -10.05 -30.74
CA ASN A 371 2.31 -10.02 -32.20
C ASN A 371 3.64 -9.49 -32.77
N ILE A 372 4.69 -9.36 -31.95
CA ILE A 372 5.98 -8.81 -32.37
C ILE A 372 6.56 -9.49 -33.61
N THR A 373 6.44 -10.83 -33.73
CA THR A 373 6.95 -11.61 -34.87
C THR A 373 6.15 -11.39 -36.16
N ARG A 374 4.98 -10.74 -36.09
CA ARG A 374 4.15 -10.39 -37.23
C ARG A 374 4.22 -8.89 -37.56
N ASP A 375 4.18 -8.04 -36.53
CA ASP A 375 3.88 -6.62 -36.69
C ASP A 375 5.12 -5.70 -36.61
N ALA A 376 6.25 -6.17 -36.06
CA ALA A 376 7.50 -5.41 -36.03
C ALA A 376 8.23 -5.44 -37.39
N ARG A 377 8.92 -4.35 -37.72
CA ARG A 377 9.58 -4.17 -39.04
C ARG A 377 10.63 -5.22 -39.34
N VAL A 378 11.45 -5.60 -38.36
CA VAL A 378 12.50 -6.62 -38.52
C VAL A 378 11.93 -7.99 -38.91
N PHE A 379 10.65 -8.26 -38.65
CA PHE A 379 9.96 -9.47 -39.10
C PHE A 379 9.12 -9.28 -40.37
N GLY A 380 8.99 -8.05 -40.89
CA GLY A 380 8.20 -7.71 -42.09
C GLY A 380 6.89 -6.99 -41.82
N GLY A 381 6.63 -6.58 -40.57
CA GLY A 381 5.48 -5.76 -40.21
C GLY A 381 5.70 -4.26 -40.43
N ALA A 382 4.70 -3.43 -40.10
CA ALA A 382 4.71 -1.99 -40.37
C ALA A 382 5.23 -1.14 -39.19
N ALA A 383 5.14 -1.65 -37.96
CA ALA A 383 5.45 -0.88 -36.76
C ALA A 383 6.95 -0.86 -36.48
N LEU A 384 7.52 0.33 -36.25
CA LEU A 384 8.87 0.48 -35.72
C LEU A 384 8.83 0.28 -34.19
N THR A 385 9.66 -0.61 -33.68
CA THR A 385 9.66 -1.08 -32.29
C THR A 385 11.03 -0.96 -31.63
N ALA A 386 11.11 -1.11 -30.31
CA ALA A 386 12.36 -1.10 -29.57
C ALA A 386 13.33 -2.19 -30.06
N THR A 387 12.82 -3.39 -30.37
CA THR A 387 13.60 -4.47 -30.99
C THR A 387 14.20 -4.05 -32.33
N ASP A 388 13.46 -3.31 -33.16
CA ASP A 388 13.96 -2.82 -34.45
C ASP A 388 15.14 -1.84 -34.26
N LEU A 389 15.10 -0.97 -33.25
CA LEU A 389 16.20 -0.04 -32.95
C LEU A 389 17.49 -0.76 -32.57
N VAL A 390 17.37 -1.83 -31.77
CA VAL A 390 18.52 -2.60 -31.29
C VAL A 390 19.17 -3.34 -32.45
N VAL A 391 18.36 -3.97 -33.32
CA VAL A 391 18.87 -4.64 -34.53
C VAL A 391 19.48 -3.63 -35.50
N ALA A 392 18.84 -2.48 -35.72
CA ALA A 392 19.37 -1.41 -36.56
C ALA A 392 20.70 -0.86 -36.01
N SER A 393 20.84 -0.76 -34.68
CA SER A 393 22.09 -0.33 -34.01
C SER A 393 23.22 -1.37 -34.10
N GLY A 394 22.94 -2.58 -34.58
CA GLY A 394 23.90 -3.68 -34.66
C GLY A 394 24.20 -4.37 -33.34
N ARG A 395 23.35 -4.18 -32.32
CA ARG A 395 23.53 -4.75 -30.96
C ARG A 395 22.87 -6.11 -30.75
N ALA A 396 21.98 -6.52 -31.66
CA ALA A 396 21.34 -7.83 -31.63
C ALA A 396 21.15 -8.40 -33.05
N GLU A 397 21.21 -9.72 -33.15
CA GLU A 397 20.93 -10.49 -34.36
C GLU A 397 19.56 -11.18 -34.18
N LEU A 398 18.49 -10.52 -34.64
CA LEU A 398 17.13 -11.04 -34.57
C LEU A 398 16.35 -10.60 -35.81
N GLY A 399 15.56 -11.51 -36.39
CA GLY A 399 14.78 -11.23 -37.61
C GLY A 399 15.67 -10.90 -38.82
N ASP A 400 15.15 -10.10 -39.74
CA ASP A 400 15.84 -9.69 -40.97
C ASP A 400 16.34 -8.24 -40.86
N ARG A 401 17.66 -8.09 -40.75
CA ARG A 401 18.34 -6.81 -40.58
C ARG A 401 18.16 -5.86 -41.77
N GLU A 402 17.96 -6.39 -42.98
CA GLU A 402 17.78 -5.54 -44.17
C GLU A 402 16.49 -4.71 -44.08
N LYS A 403 15.48 -5.21 -43.37
CA LYS A 403 14.18 -4.54 -43.18
C LYS A 403 14.20 -3.35 -42.23
N VAL A 404 15.31 -3.14 -41.52
CA VAL A 404 15.50 -2.01 -40.59
C VAL A 404 16.72 -1.16 -40.97
N ALA A 405 17.33 -1.42 -42.12
CA ALA A 405 18.49 -0.66 -42.61
C ALA A 405 18.12 0.76 -43.07
N ASP A 406 16.84 1.02 -43.36
CA ASP A 406 16.30 2.33 -43.75
C ASP A 406 16.04 3.26 -42.55
N VAL A 407 16.13 2.75 -41.31
CA VAL A 407 15.87 3.53 -40.10
C VAL A 407 17.00 4.55 -39.89
N GLU A 408 16.63 5.84 -39.88
CA GLU A 408 17.57 6.96 -39.69
C GLU A 408 18.42 6.78 -38.42
N GLY A 409 19.74 6.92 -38.55
CA GLY A 409 20.68 6.74 -37.44
C GLY A 409 20.40 7.65 -36.23
N GLU A 410 19.85 8.84 -36.45
CA GLU A 410 19.48 9.75 -35.37
C GLU A 410 18.27 9.26 -34.58
N VAL A 411 17.31 8.58 -35.24
CA VAL A 411 16.18 7.93 -34.55
C VAL A 411 16.67 6.78 -33.70
N VAL A 412 17.61 5.97 -34.22
CA VAL A 412 18.25 4.88 -33.47
C VAL A 412 18.98 5.42 -32.24
N ARG A 413 19.82 6.45 -32.42
CA ARG A 413 20.61 7.05 -31.34
C ARG A 413 19.72 7.60 -30.22
N LEU A 414 18.74 8.43 -30.56
CA LEU A 414 17.83 9.05 -29.59
C LEU A 414 16.88 8.02 -28.95
N GLY A 415 16.43 7.03 -29.71
CA GLY A 415 15.59 5.94 -29.21
C GLY A 415 16.32 5.06 -28.19
N MET A 416 17.55 4.63 -28.50
CA MET A 416 18.40 3.88 -27.56
C MET A 416 18.73 4.70 -26.32
N GLN A 417 18.98 6.01 -26.46
CA GLN A 417 19.16 6.91 -25.31
C GLN A 417 17.90 6.98 -24.44
N ARG A 418 16.71 6.99 -25.04
CA ARG A 418 15.45 6.98 -24.28
C ARG A 418 15.23 5.66 -23.54
N ILE A 419 15.53 4.52 -24.18
CA ILE A 419 15.47 3.19 -23.53
C ILE A 419 16.41 3.14 -22.33
N LYS A 420 17.66 3.58 -22.50
CA LYS A 420 18.66 3.68 -21.42
C LYS A 420 18.13 4.48 -20.23
N LYS A 421 17.64 5.70 -20.48
CA LYS A 421 17.09 6.58 -19.42
C LYS A 421 15.90 5.96 -18.69
N LEU A 422 14.97 5.35 -19.42
CA LEU A 422 13.80 4.70 -18.81
C LEU A 422 14.21 3.58 -17.83
N LEU A 423 15.25 2.81 -18.17
CA LEU A 423 15.79 1.75 -17.31
C LEU A 423 16.55 2.33 -16.10
N GLU A 424 17.39 3.35 -16.30
CA GLU A 424 18.11 4.03 -15.21
C GLU A 424 17.15 4.62 -14.18
N GLY A 425 16.10 5.31 -14.64
CA GLY A 425 15.12 5.95 -13.77
C GLY A 425 14.33 4.96 -12.90
N ILE A 426 13.96 3.79 -13.46
CA ILE A 426 13.24 2.75 -12.68
C ILE A 426 14.17 1.98 -11.74
N ILE A 427 15.42 1.73 -12.14
CA ILE A 427 16.43 1.07 -11.29
C ILE A 427 16.72 1.94 -10.08
N ASP A 428 16.98 3.23 -10.29
CA ASP A 428 17.25 4.17 -9.21
C ASP A 428 16.06 4.28 -8.24
N LYS A 429 14.82 4.36 -8.77
CA LYS A 429 13.59 4.34 -7.96
C LYS A 429 13.53 3.11 -7.04
N MET A 430 14.02 1.96 -7.51
CA MET A 430 13.96 0.71 -6.77
C MET A 430 15.08 0.53 -5.75
N LYS A 431 16.19 1.27 -5.84
CA LYS A 431 17.33 1.11 -4.93
C LYS A 431 16.94 1.23 -3.45
N THR A 432 17.66 0.50 -2.60
CA THR A 432 17.54 0.56 -1.12
C THR A 432 18.62 1.43 -0.47
N SER A 433 19.63 1.83 -1.23
CA SER A 433 20.77 2.65 -0.79
C SER A 433 21.33 3.44 -1.99
N PRO A 434 22.12 4.50 -1.77
CA PRO A 434 22.62 5.33 -2.87
C PRO A 434 23.79 4.67 -3.61
N GLU A 435 24.29 3.54 -3.11
CA GLU A 435 25.41 2.82 -3.70
C GLU A 435 25.07 2.26 -5.10
N ASP A 436 26.12 2.05 -5.90
CA ASP A 436 25.98 1.30 -7.15
C ASP A 436 25.56 -0.14 -6.86
N ILE A 437 24.58 -0.61 -7.61
CA ILE A 437 23.94 -1.90 -7.38
C ILE A 437 24.21 -2.85 -8.56
N THR A 438 24.30 -4.14 -8.28
CA THR A 438 24.34 -5.17 -9.32
C THR A 438 22.94 -5.33 -9.92
N VAL A 439 22.84 -5.40 -11.24
CA VAL A 439 21.58 -5.62 -11.98
C VAL A 439 21.61 -6.97 -12.69
N LEU A 440 20.58 -7.79 -12.46
CA LEU A 440 20.33 -9.00 -13.24
C LEU A 440 19.30 -8.69 -14.33
N LEU A 441 19.69 -8.85 -15.59
CA LEU A 441 18.79 -8.65 -16.73
C LEU A 441 18.26 -9.99 -17.22
N VAL A 442 16.94 -10.15 -17.17
CA VAL A 442 16.23 -11.35 -17.63
C VAL A 442 15.06 -11.01 -18.54
N GLY A 443 14.42 -12.04 -19.09
CA GLY A 443 13.32 -11.89 -20.03
C GLY A 443 13.78 -11.83 -21.49
N GLY A 444 12.92 -12.29 -22.40
CA GLY A 444 13.24 -12.35 -23.83
C GLY A 444 13.47 -10.98 -24.48
N GLY A 445 12.93 -9.91 -23.90
CA GLY A 445 13.12 -8.54 -24.34
C GLY A 445 14.38 -7.88 -23.78
N SER A 446 15.14 -8.53 -22.90
CA SER A 446 16.35 -7.94 -22.27
C SER A 446 17.42 -7.49 -23.25
N ILE A 447 17.34 -7.95 -24.50
CA ILE A 447 18.16 -7.49 -25.62
C ILE A 447 18.09 -5.99 -25.86
N ILE A 448 17.01 -5.31 -25.42
CA ILE A 448 16.87 -3.85 -25.60
C ILE A 448 17.69 -3.05 -24.58
N ALA A 449 18.10 -3.67 -23.47
CA ALA A 449 18.86 -2.99 -22.45
C ALA A 449 20.29 -2.67 -22.93
N PRO A 450 20.82 -1.47 -22.65
CA PRO A 450 22.21 -1.15 -22.96
C PRO A 450 23.19 -1.94 -22.08
N ASP A 451 24.47 -1.94 -22.45
CA ASP A 451 25.53 -2.67 -21.73
C ASP A 451 26.03 -1.93 -20.49
N GLU A 452 25.72 -0.63 -20.37
CA GLU A 452 26.08 0.23 -19.24
C GLU A 452 24.91 1.13 -18.86
N LEU A 453 24.62 1.19 -17.55
CA LEU A 453 23.56 1.99 -16.93
C LEU A 453 24.16 2.78 -15.75
N ALA A 454 23.79 4.04 -15.60
CA ALA A 454 24.19 4.88 -14.46
C ALA A 454 23.66 4.29 -13.14
N GLY A 455 24.46 4.40 -12.07
CA GLY A 455 24.12 3.85 -10.77
C GLY A 455 24.16 2.31 -10.69
N VAL A 456 24.65 1.64 -11.73
CA VAL A 456 24.76 0.18 -11.79
C VAL A 456 26.23 -0.21 -11.82
N LYS A 457 26.66 -1.01 -10.84
CA LYS A 457 28.05 -1.46 -10.73
C LYS A 457 28.41 -2.44 -11.84
N GLU A 458 27.52 -3.38 -12.08
CA GLU A 458 27.67 -4.43 -13.08
C GLU A 458 26.30 -4.93 -13.53
N ILE A 459 26.21 -5.32 -14.80
CA ILE A 459 25.03 -5.92 -15.41
C ILE A 459 25.35 -7.39 -15.70
N ILE A 460 24.56 -8.30 -15.11
CA ILE A 460 24.70 -9.73 -15.31
C ILE A 460 23.50 -10.22 -16.13
N ARG A 461 23.77 -10.77 -17.31
CA ARG A 461 22.79 -11.53 -18.12
C ARG A 461 23.07 -13.02 -17.90
N PRO A 462 22.31 -13.72 -17.03
CA PRO A 462 22.57 -15.13 -16.76
C PRO A 462 22.32 -16.03 -17.99
N PRO A 463 22.90 -17.25 -18.02
CA PRO A 463 22.49 -18.25 -19.01
C PRO A 463 20.99 -18.54 -18.86
N PHE A 464 20.31 -18.85 -19.97
CA PHE A 464 18.86 -19.13 -19.98
C PHE A 464 17.97 -17.97 -19.46
N PHE A 465 18.44 -16.72 -19.54
CA PHE A 465 17.71 -15.53 -19.07
C PHE A 465 16.29 -15.39 -19.65
N SER A 466 16.00 -15.96 -20.82
CA SER A 466 14.69 -15.89 -21.50
C SER A 466 13.59 -16.76 -20.87
N VAL A 467 13.99 -17.69 -19.99
CA VAL A 467 13.11 -18.61 -19.23
C VAL A 467 13.44 -18.58 -17.73
N ALA A 468 14.02 -17.46 -17.25
CA ALA A 468 14.39 -17.30 -15.84
C ALA A 468 13.19 -17.47 -14.89
N ASN A 469 12.00 -17.05 -15.30
CA ASN A 469 10.75 -17.32 -14.58
C ASN A 469 10.51 -18.82 -14.32
N ALA A 470 10.54 -19.67 -15.36
CA ALA A 470 10.35 -21.10 -15.22
C ALA A 470 11.44 -21.73 -14.33
N VAL A 471 12.69 -21.26 -14.45
CA VAL A 471 13.79 -21.69 -13.57
C VAL A 471 13.54 -21.29 -12.12
N GLY A 472 13.08 -20.06 -11.87
CA GLY A 472 12.70 -19.60 -10.54
C GLY A 472 11.59 -20.44 -9.93
N ALA A 473 10.62 -20.86 -10.74
CA ALA A 473 9.56 -21.76 -10.29
C ALA A 473 10.09 -23.15 -9.90
N ALA A 474 10.99 -23.73 -10.70
CA ALA A 474 11.61 -25.03 -10.40
C ALA A 474 12.49 -25.00 -9.14
N MET A 475 13.13 -23.86 -8.86
CA MET A 475 14.11 -23.68 -7.78
C MET A 475 13.59 -22.88 -6.58
N ALA A 476 12.28 -22.61 -6.53
CA ALA A 476 11.66 -21.93 -5.41
C ALA A 476 11.81 -22.74 -4.11
N LYS A 477 11.96 -22.02 -3.00
CA LYS A 477 12.19 -22.58 -1.66
C LYS A 477 10.87 -22.71 -0.90
N VAL A 478 10.83 -23.58 0.10
CA VAL A 478 9.71 -23.67 1.04
C VAL A 478 9.97 -22.76 2.22
N ALA A 479 8.96 -22.02 2.68
CA ALA A 479 9.10 -21.08 3.80
C ALA A 479 8.07 -21.30 4.92
N GLY A 480 8.46 -20.91 6.12
CA GLY A 480 7.62 -20.82 7.31
C GLY A 480 7.76 -19.45 7.93
N GLU A 481 6.64 -18.77 8.14
CA GLU A 481 6.60 -17.41 8.70
C GLU A 481 5.74 -17.38 9.97
N ILE A 482 6.24 -16.69 10.99
CA ILE A 482 5.53 -16.37 12.22
C ILE A 482 5.48 -14.84 12.35
N ASP A 483 4.29 -14.29 12.52
CA ASP A 483 4.02 -12.88 12.79
C ASP A 483 3.18 -12.81 14.06
N THR A 484 3.73 -12.24 15.13
CA THR A 484 3.08 -12.22 16.45
C THR A 484 3.42 -10.94 17.18
N ILE A 485 2.58 -10.52 18.12
CA ILE A 485 2.90 -9.47 19.09
C ILE A 485 3.29 -10.13 20.40
N GLU A 486 4.47 -9.78 20.92
CA GLU A 486 4.99 -10.27 22.19
C GLU A 486 5.10 -9.13 23.20
N PHE A 487 4.60 -9.37 24.41
CA PHE A 487 4.77 -8.47 25.54
C PHE A 487 6.08 -8.82 26.24
N LEU A 488 7.08 -7.95 26.15
CA LEU A 488 8.38 -8.23 26.76
C LEU A 488 8.25 -8.27 28.27
N ALA A 489 7.57 -7.30 28.89
CA ALA A 489 7.35 -7.26 30.35
C ALA A 489 8.65 -7.52 31.16
N GLY A 490 9.77 -6.97 30.70
CA GLY A 490 11.10 -7.19 31.30
C GLY A 490 11.84 -8.46 30.84
N ARG A 491 11.24 -9.29 29.96
CA ARG A 491 11.94 -10.38 29.26
C ARG A 491 12.90 -9.79 28.24
N ASP A 492 14.06 -10.42 28.09
CA ASP A 492 15.02 -10.08 27.05
C ASP A 492 14.45 -10.38 25.65
N ILE A 493 14.39 -9.34 24.80
CA ILE A 493 13.86 -9.43 23.43
C ILE A 493 14.62 -10.46 22.59
N HIS A 494 15.93 -10.61 22.81
CA HIS A 494 16.72 -11.58 22.06
C HIS A 494 16.23 -13.00 22.32
N THR A 495 15.98 -13.36 23.59
CA THR A 495 15.43 -14.67 23.97
C THR A 495 14.06 -14.94 23.34
N VAL A 496 13.19 -13.93 23.28
CA VAL A 496 11.86 -14.05 22.65
C VAL A 496 11.98 -14.26 21.14
N VAL A 497 12.84 -13.49 20.47
CA VAL A 497 13.10 -13.61 19.03
C VAL A 497 13.66 -15.00 18.69
N GLU A 498 14.58 -15.55 19.49
CA GLU A 498 15.11 -16.90 19.28
C GLU A 498 14.02 -17.99 19.35
N SER A 499 13.08 -17.89 20.30
CA SER A 499 11.94 -18.84 20.36
C SER A 499 11.06 -18.76 19.11
N ILE A 500 10.85 -17.55 18.57
CA ILE A 500 10.05 -17.36 17.35
C ILE A 500 10.80 -17.88 16.11
N LYS A 501 12.14 -17.71 16.05
CA LYS A 501 12.99 -18.31 15.01
C LYS A 501 12.84 -19.82 14.96
N GLU A 502 12.88 -20.50 16.10
CA GLU A 502 12.66 -21.96 16.16
C GLU A 502 11.29 -22.34 15.61
N LYS A 503 10.21 -21.64 16.01
CA LYS A 503 8.86 -21.88 15.50
C LYS A 503 8.76 -21.68 13.99
N ALA A 504 9.41 -20.64 13.44
CA ALA A 504 9.44 -20.38 12.01
C ALA A 504 10.16 -21.52 11.23
N ILE A 505 11.30 -22.00 11.75
CA ILE A 505 12.02 -23.15 11.17
C ILE A 505 11.14 -24.41 11.18
N GLN A 506 10.50 -24.71 12.31
CA GLN A 506 9.61 -25.89 12.39
C GLN A 506 8.43 -25.77 11.43
N LYS A 507 7.86 -24.58 11.25
CA LYS A 507 6.79 -24.33 10.28
C LYS A 507 7.27 -24.53 8.83
N ALA A 508 8.51 -24.12 8.51
CA ALA A 508 9.09 -24.33 7.19
C ALA A 508 9.29 -25.84 6.91
N ILE A 509 9.85 -26.57 7.87
CA ILE A 509 10.07 -28.02 7.78
C ILE A 509 8.74 -28.77 7.63
N ALA A 510 7.73 -28.41 8.44
CA ALA A 510 6.39 -28.98 8.34
C ALA A 510 5.73 -28.72 6.97
N SER A 511 6.15 -27.67 6.26
CA SER A 511 5.68 -27.34 4.92
C SER A 511 6.48 -28.03 3.80
N GLY A 512 7.49 -28.85 4.13
CA GLY A 512 8.31 -29.61 3.17
C GLY A 512 9.72 -29.08 2.92
N ALA A 513 10.21 -28.14 3.75
CA ALA A 513 11.59 -27.68 3.67
C ALA A 513 12.57 -28.72 4.23
N ASP A 514 13.70 -28.92 3.55
CA ASP A 514 14.79 -29.75 4.03
C ASP A 514 15.40 -29.14 5.31
N PRO A 515 15.39 -29.86 6.45
CA PRO A 515 16.00 -29.40 7.69
C PRO A 515 17.46 -28.99 7.55
N ALA A 516 18.22 -29.63 6.66
CA ALA A 516 19.65 -29.35 6.47
C ALA A 516 19.93 -27.99 5.81
N THR A 517 18.97 -27.47 5.05
CA THR A 517 19.12 -26.20 4.29
C THR A 517 18.26 -25.06 4.85
N THR A 518 17.36 -25.37 5.80
CA THR A 518 16.44 -24.40 6.39
C THR A 518 17.16 -23.43 7.30
N LYS A 519 17.00 -22.12 7.04
CA LYS A 519 17.60 -21.04 7.82
C LYS A 519 16.67 -19.85 7.95
N ILE A 520 16.93 -19.00 8.93
CA ILE A 520 16.25 -17.72 9.07
C ILE A 520 16.67 -16.79 7.92
N VAL A 521 15.68 -16.25 7.23
CA VAL A 521 15.87 -15.35 6.08
C VAL A 521 15.48 -13.91 6.40
N GLU A 522 14.63 -13.71 7.40
CA GLU A 522 14.13 -12.40 7.80
C GLU A 522 13.72 -12.40 9.27
N VAL A 523 14.02 -11.29 9.96
CA VAL A 523 13.58 -10.98 11.31
C VAL A 523 13.24 -9.49 11.33
N ILE A 524 11.99 -9.15 11.63
CA ILE A 524 11.52 -7.77 11.77
C ILE A 524 10.96 -7.60 13.17
N ASN A 525 11.45 -6.60 13.89
CA ASN A 525 10.95 -6.22 15.21
C ASN A 525 10.36 -4.80 15.13
N LEU A 526 9.05 -4.68 15.33
CA LEU A 526 8.30 -3.43 15.30
C LEU A 526 7.69 -3.15 16.68
N PRO A 527 8.24 -2.20 17.44
CA PRO A 527 7.66 -1.79 18.72
C PRO A 527 6.24 -1.25 18.53
N VAL A 528 5.32 -1.68 19.38
CA VAL A 528 3.92 -1.25 19.36
C VAL A 528 3.76 -0.01 20.23
N GLN A 529 3.13 1.04 19.69
CA GLN A 529 2.97 2.30 20.40
C GLN A 529 1.85 2.22 21.44
N TYR A 530 1.94 3.05 22.49
CA TYR A 530 0.90 3.21 23.54
C TYR A 530 0.65 2.00 24.44
N VAL A 531 1.49 0.96 24.36
CA VAL A 531 1.41 -0.19 25.25
C VAL A 531 2.52 -0.11 26.30
N THR A 532 2.15 -0.14 27.58
CA THR A 532 3.04 0.09 28.73
C THR A 532 3.95 -1.10 29.06
N ASN A 533 3.68 -2.26 28.46
CA ASN A 533 4.35 -3.55 28.71
C ASN A 533 5.37 -3.93 27.62
N GLU A 534 5.85 -2.95 26.84
CA GLU A 534 6.88 -3.13 25.79
C GLU A 534 6.47 -4.15 24.72
N ALA A 535 5.20 -4.08 24.31
CA ALA A 535 4.68 -4.91 23.22
C ALA A 535 5.48 -4.70 21.93
N THR A 536 5.96 -5.77 21.32
CA THR A 536 6.72 -5.75 20.07
C THR A 536 6.12 -6.75 19.10
N ARG A 537 5.74 -6.28 17.91
CA ARG A 537 5.39 -7.16 16.79
C ARG A 537 6.67 -7.74 16.22
N ILE A 538 6.79 -9.05 16.22
CA ILE A 538 7.96 -9.81 15.76
C ILE A 538 7.51 -10.67 14.58
N ILE A 539 8.14 -10.45 13.42
CA ILE A 539 7.95 -11.23 12.21
C ILE A 539 9.24 -11.99 11.93
N VAL A 540 9.17 -13.32 11.87
CA VAL A 540 10.32 -14.16 11.54
C VAL A 540 9.95 -15.11 10.42
N LYS A 541 10.82 -15.16 9.42
CA LYS A 541 10.70 -16.07 8.29
C LYS A 541 11.90 -17.00 8.22
N ALA A 542 11.62 -18.29 8.06
CA ALA A 542 12.60 -19.31 7.74
C ALA A 542 12.31 -19.87 6.35
N ALA A 543 13.35 -20.24 5.60
CA ALA A 543 13.19 -20.91 4.32
C ALA A 543 14.31 -21.92 4.04
N GLY A 544 13.98 -22.99 3.32
CA GLY A 544 14.89 -24.08 2.94
C GLY A 544 14.55 -24.65 1.56
N ASP A 545 15.45 -25.48 1.03
CA ASP A 545 15.21 -26.19 -0.23
C ASP A 545 14.12 -27.24 -0.06
N LEU A 546 13.35 -27.48 -1.12
CA LEU A 546 12.31 -28.50 -1.12
C LEU A 546 12.91 -29.90 -0.90
N SER A 547 12.34 -30.68 0.04
CA SER A 547 12.63 -32.11 0.23
C SER A 547 11.47 -33.00 -0.24
N PRO A 548 11.51 -33.54 -1.47
CA PRO A 548 10.40 -34.32 -2.04
C PRO A 548 10.04 -35.60 -1.27
N GLN A 549 10.98 -36.15 -0.49
CA GLN A 549 10.75 -37.36 0.33
C GLN A 549 9.80 -37.11 1.50
N GLN A 550 9.74 -35.88 2.05
CA GLN A 550 8.82 -35.51 3.12
C GLN A 550 7.42 -35.15 2.61
N VAL A 551 7.28 -34.77 1.33
CA VAL A 551 6.01 -34.29 0.75
C VAL A 551 5.11 -35.43 0.24
N ALA A 552 5.69 -36.58 -0.14
CA ALA A 552 4.93 -37.74 -0.61
C ALA A 552 3.87 -38.26 0.40
N HIS A 553 3.92 -37.83 1.66
CA HIS A 553 2.95 -38.17 2.69
C HIS A 553 1.79 -37.16 2.87
N LEU A 554 1.82 -35.98 2.22
CA LEU A 554 0.89 -34.87 2.47
C LEU A 554 -0.27 -34.75 1.46
N ASP A 555 -0.10 -35.20 0.22
CA ASP A 555 -0.95 -34.76 -0.91
C ASP A 555 -2.13 -35.69 -1.31
N ASP A 556 -2.16 -36.97 -0.89
CA ASP A 556 -3.10 -37.95 -1.49
C ASP A 556 -4.57 -37.85 -1.01
N ALA A 557 -4.88 -37.08 0.05
CA ALA A 557 -6.21 -37.09 0.69
C ALA A 557 -7.01 -35.79 0.59
N ALA A 558 -6.41 -34.65 0.20
CA ALA A 558 -7.00 -33.34 0.49
C ALA A 558 -7.98 -32.77 -0.57
N LEU A 559 -8.09 -33.38 -1.74
CA LEU A 559 -8.92 -32.89 -2.86
C LEU A 559 -9.86 -33.96 -3.45
N SER A 560 -9.93 -35.17 -2.86
CA SER A 560 -10.74 -36.30 -3.36
C SER A 560 -12.24 -36.18 -3.12
N ASP A 561 -12.68 -35.28 -2.23
CA ASP A 561 -14.03 -35.35 -1.64
C ASP A 561 -15.05 -34.34 -2.20
N ALA A 562 -14.72 -33.55 -3.21
CA ALA A 562 -15.66 -32.62 -3.83
C ALA A 562 -16.36 -33.24 -5.06
N PRO A 563 -17.70 -33.14 -5.19
CA PRO A 563 -18.44 -33.82 -6.26
C PRO A 563 -17.97 -33.44 -7.66
N GLU A 564 -17.81 -34.47 -8.51
CA GLU A 564 -17.60 -34.38 -9.95
C GLU A 564 -18.89 -33.89 -10.65
N ASP A 565 -19.18 -32.59 -10.61
CA ASP A 565 -20.17 -32.04 -11.53
C ASP A 565 -19.92 -30.55 -11.79
N VAL A 566 -19.42 -30.22 -12.98
CA VAL A 566 -20.18 -29.60 -14.10
C VAL A 566 -19.14 -29.28 -15.18
N SER A 567 -19.15 -30.07 -16.26
CA SER A 567 -18.45 -29.74 -17.51
C SER A 567 -19.17 -28.58 -18.20
N ALA A 568 -18.82 -27.34 -17.83
CA ALA A 568 -19.03 -26.21 -18.71
C ALA A 568 -17.70 -25.98 -19.43
N ALA A 569 -17.61 -26.40 -20.69
CA ALA A 569 -16.51 -26.04 -21.57
C ALA A 569 -16.32 -24.51 -21.50
N GLU A 570 -15.06 -24.06 -21.38
CA GLU A 570 -14.75 -22.66 -21.63
C GLU A 570 -15.14 -22.36 -23.07
N GLY A 571 -16.36 -21.81 -23.26
CA GLY A 571 -16.78 -21.32 -24.56
C GLY A 571 -15.74 -20.32 -25.05
N GLU A 572 -15.43 -20.36 -26.36
CA GLU A 572 -14.60 -19.37 -27.02
C GLU A 572 -14.99 -17.97 -26.54
N LYS A 573 -14.01 -17.08 -26.38
CA LYS A 573 -14.27 -15.64 -26.30
C LYS A 573 -15.18 -15.32 -27.48
N ALA A 574 -16.49 -15.22 -27.25
CA ALA A 574 -17.33 -14.45 -28.11
C ALA A 574 -16.69 -13.07 -28.07
N LEU A 575 -16.02 -12.70 -29.16
CA LEU A 575 -15.86 -11.31 -29.53
C LEU A 575 -17.30 -10.78 -29.56
N ALA A 576 -17.77 -10.32 -28.41
CA ALA A 576 -18.88 -9.41 -28.33
C ALA A 576 -18.39 -8.14 -29.03
N ASN A 577 -18.46 -8.18 -30.36
CA ASN A 577 -18.54 -7.00 -31.19
C ASN A 577 -19.78 -6.24 -30.70
N GLY A 578 -19.54 -5.37 -29.72
CA GLY A 578 -20.57 -4.66 -28.97
C GLY A 578 -20.00 -3.87 -27.78
N ASP A 579 -19.05 -4.43 -27.02
CA ASP A 579 -18.55 -3.80 -25.77
C ASP A 579 -17.02 -3.64 -25.71
N ALA A 580 -16.33 -3.70 -26.84
CA ALA A 580 -14.92 -3.27 -26.96
C ALA A 580 -14.75 -1.73 -26.85
N ALA A 581 -15.84 -1.02 -26.54
CA ALA A 581 -15.90 0.36 -26.11
C ALA A 581 -16.76 0.52 -24.85
N ALA A 582 -16.79 -0.49 -23.95
CA ALA A 582 -17.22 -0.27 -22.57
C ALA A 582 -16.10 0.51 -21.86
N THR A 583 -16.07 1.79 -22.20
CA THR A 583 -15.53 2.92 -21.47
C THR A 583 -15.19 2.58 -20.02
N VAL A 584 -13.96 2.94 -19.64
CA VAL A 584 -13.62 3.48 -18.32
C VAL A 584 -14.91 3.92 -17.64
N GLU A 585 -15.29 3.27 -16.54
CA GLU A 585 -16.52 3.60 -15.80
C GLU A 585 -16.47 5.07 -15.42
N GLU A 586 -17.03 5.91 -16.28
CA GLU A 586 -17.31 7.31 -16.01
C GLU A 586 -18.30 7.30 -14.85
N SER A 587 -17.79 7.42 -13.62
CA SER A 587 -18.37 8.47 -12.78
C SER A 587 -18.42 9.69 -13.66
N GLU A 588 -19.61 10.29 -13.90
CA GLU A 588 -19.71 11.57 -14.60
C GLU A 588 -18.54 12.42 -14.14
N GLU A 589 -17.54 12.59 -15.02
CA GLU A 589 -16.24 13.08 -14.59
C GLU A 589 -16.47 14.54 -14.23
N VAL A 590 -16.63 14.80 -12.93
CA VAL A 590 -16.91 16.13 -12.43
C VAL A 590 -15.72 16.98 -12.84
N ASP A 591 -15.99 17.97 -13.69
CA ASP A 591 -14.96 18.90 -14.13
C ASP A 591 -14.48 19.70 -12.90
N ILE A 592 -13.29 19.34 -12.43
CA ILE A 592 -12.66 19.90 -11.23
C ILE A 592 -12.46 21.41 -11.40
N ASP A 593 -12.23 21.89 -12.62
CA ASP A 593 -11.98 23.31 -12.88
C ASP A 593 -13.26 24.16 -12.75
N THR A 594 -14.40 23.62 -13.15
CA THR A 594 -15.70 24.31 -13.12
C THR A 594 -16.59 23.92 -11.93
N TYR A 595 -16.17 22.95 -11.13
CA TYR A 595 -16.90 22.50 -9.93
C TYR A 595 -17.27 23.66 -8.99
N ARG A 596 -18.52 23.64 -8.54
CA ARG A 596 -19.05 24.56 -7.53
C ARG A 596 -19.60 23.75 -6.36
N PRO A 597 -19.17 24.03 -5.11
CA PRO A 597 -19.74 23.41 -3.92
C PRO A 597 -21.21 23.80 -3.75
N THR A 598 -21.99 22.95 -3.09
CA THR A 598 -23.42 23.20 -2.87
C THR A 598 -23.62 24.09 -1.65
N ILE A 599 -23.78 25.40 -1.88
CA ILE A 599 -24.17 26.35 -0.83
C ILE A 599 -25.69 26.51 -0.80
N LEU A 600 -26.29 26.30 0.36
CA LEU A 600 -27.73 26.39 0.59
C LEU A 600 -28.17 27.86 0.80
N PRO A 601 -29.47 28.20 0.62
CA PRO A 601 -29.97 29.57 0.75
C PRO A 601 -29.74 30.22 2.12
N ASP A 602 -29.58 29.41 3.17
CA ASP A 602 -29.24 29.85 4.53
C ASP A 602 -27.74 30.09 4.75
N LYS A 603 -26.94 30.07 3.66
CA LYS A 603 -25.48 30.23 3.66
C LYS A 603 -24.76 29.14 4.44
N THR A 604 -25.25 27.91 4.32
CA THR A 604 -24.55 26.72 4.82
C THR A 604 -24.03 25.88 3.64
N TRP A 605 -22.93 25.16 3.84
CA TRP A 605 -22.33 24.33 2.79
C TRP A 605 -22.69 22.87 3.02
N LYS A 606 -23.45 22.31 2.07
CA LYS A 606 -23.73 20.88 2.02
C LYS A 606 -22.61 20.16 1.27
N LEU A 607 -21.86 19.32 1.99
CA LEU A 607 -20.72 18.60 1.41
C LEU A 607 -21.18 17.49 0.46
N SER A 608 -20.48 17.38 -0.68
CA SER A 608 -20.53 16.22 -1.58
C SER A 608 -19.45 15.18 -1.25
N GLU A 609 -19.49 14.02 -1.90
CA GLU A 609 -18.38 13.04 -1.78
C GLU A 609 -17.04 13.62 -2.25
N LEU A 610 -17.07 14.47 -3.29
CA LEU A 610 -15.88 15.11 -3.84
C LEU A 610 -15.32 16.19 -2.90
N ASP A 611 -16.21 16.94 -2.23
CA ASP A 611 -15.80 17.89 -1.20
C ASP A 611 -15.05 17.17 -0.07
N LEU A 612 -15.57 16.02 0.38
CA LEU A 612 -14.95 15.20 1.42
C LEU A 612 -13.58 14.66 0.99
N GLU A 613 -13.43 14.26 -0.26
CA GLU A 613 -12.15 13.78 -0.80
C GLU A 613 -11.08 14.88 -0.75
N TRP A 614 -11.42 16.09 -1.19
CA TRP A 614 -10.49 17.22 -1.15
C TRP A 614 -10.22 17.71 0.27
N ILE A 615 -11.22 17.71 1.15
CA ILE A 615 -11.01 17.98 2.58
C ILE A 615 -10.03 16.96 3.15
N ALA A 616 -10.20 15.67 2.88
CA ALA A 616 -9.34 14.62 3.41
C ALA A 616 -7.88 14.77 2.93
N GLU A 617 -7.67 15.07 1.65
CA GLU A 617 -6.35 15.34 1.08
C GLU A 617 -5.70 16.57 1.75
N GLY A 618 -6.47 17.66 1.91
CA GLY A 618 -6.00 18.87 2.58
C GLY A 618 -5.70 18.67 4.07
N CYS A 619 -6.52 17.92 4.79
CA CYS A 619 -6.26 17.51 6.17
C CYS A 619 -4.95 16.73 6.27
N GLY A 620 -4.63 15.86 5.30
CA GLY A 620 -3.33 15.20 5.19
C GLY A 620 -2.18 16.20 5.12
N VAL A 621 -2.29 17.22 4.25
CA VAL A 621 -1.27 18.28 4.13
C VAL A 621 -1.12 19.08 5.42
N LEU A 622 -2.22 19.43 6.08
CA LEU A 622 -2.23 20.18 7.33
C LEU A 622 -1.83 19.33 8.55
N GLY A 623 -1.74 18.01 8.39
CA GLY A 623 -1.36 17.05 9.45
C GLY A 623 0.11 17.08 9.83
N THR A 624 0.99 17.70 9.03
CA THR A 624 2.43 17.81 9.34
C THR A 624 3.11 16.47 9.64
N GLY A 625 2.70 15.40 8.96
CA GLY A 625 3.19 14.04 9.19
C GLY A 625 2.46 13.25 10.29
N GLY A 626 1.49 13.85 10.98
CA GLY A 626 0.68 13.19 12.02
C GLY A 626 -0.82 13.48 11.94
N GLY A 627 -1.52 13.49 13.08
CA GLY A 627 -3.00 13.58 13.14
C GLY A 627 -3.77 12.33 12.68
N GLY A 628 -3.06 11.23 12.40
CA GLY A 628 -3.63 9.96 11.91
C GLY A 628 -4.00 10.00 10.42
N SER A 629 -4.22 8.81 9.83
CA SER A 629 -4.59 8.72 8.41
C SER A 629 -6.00 9.29 8.16
N PRO A 630 -6.19 10.21 7.19
CA PRO A 630 -7.50 10.72 6.84
C PRO A 630 -8.36 9.72 6.07
N TYR A 631 -7.77 8.65 5.54
CA TYR A 631 -8.44 7.75 4.61
C TYR A 631 -9.61 6.97 5.24
N PRO A 632 -9.49 6.25 6.38
CA PRO A 632 -10.65 5.57 6.96
C PRO A 632 -11.77 6.53 7.40
N PRO A 633 -11.51 7.67 8.08
CA PRO A 633 -12.55 8.65 8.37
C PRO A 633 -13.23 9.23 7.12
N PHE A 634 -12.48 9.49 6.04
CA PHE A 634 -13.05 9.88 4.75
C PHE A 634 -14.06 8.85 4.24
N LEU A 635 -13.69 7.57 4.25
CA LEU A 635 -14.59 6.49 3.82
C LEU A 635 -15.88 6.49 4.63
N MET A 636 -15.78 6.63 5.96
CA MET A 636 -16.93 6.68 6.87
C MET A 636 -17.84 7.89 6.59
N ALA A 637 -17.26 9.08 6.40
CA ALA A 637 -18.02 10.29 6.06
C ALA A 637 -18.72 10.16 4.70
N ARG A 638 -18.04 9.59 3.70
CA ARG A 638 -18.60 9.28 2.38
C ARG A 638 -19.75 8.27 2.49
N GLN A 639 -19.59 7.23 3.31
CA GLN A 639 -20.64 6.25 3.55
C GLN A 639 -21.86 6.89 4.24
N ALA A 640 -21.66 7.80 5.20
CA ALA A 640 -22.76 8.54 5.81
C ALA A 640 -23.60 9.31 4.78
N LEU A 641 -22.96 9.96 3.78
CA LEU A 641 -23.68 10.61 2.68
C LEU A 641 -24.46 9.59 1.82
N ARG A 642 -23.86 8.44 1.52
CA ARG A 642 -24.51 7.36 0.75
C ARG A 642 -25.69 6.73 1.49
N ASP A 643 -25.65 6.73 2.82
CA ASP A 643 -26.75 6.31 3.69
C ASP A 643 -27.86 7.37 3.82
N GLY A 644 -27.74 8.50 3.10
CA GLY A 644 -28.74 9.56 3.04
C GLY A 644 -28.59 10.64 4.11
N LYS A 645 -27.52 10.62 4.91
CA LYS A 645 -27.21 11.70 5.87
C LYS A 645 -26.67 12.92 5.13
N GLN A 646 -26.65 14.05 5.82
CA GLN A 646 -26.09 15.29 5.31
C GLN A 646 -24.95 15.74 6.23
N ILE A 647 -23.90 16.28 5.63
CA ILE A 647 -22.83 16.97 6.35
C ILE A 647 -22.94 18.45 5.96
N ILE A 648 -23.25 19.28 6.95
CA ILE A 648 -23.48 20.72 6.77
C ILE A 648 -22.36 21.48 7.48
N VAL A 649 -21.61 22.29 6.74
CA VAL A 649 -20.59 23.20 7.27
C VAL A 649 -21.17 24.61 7.38
N VAL A 650 -20.92 25.29 8.51
CA VAL A 650 -21.36 26.66 8.78
C VAL A 650 -20.17 27.59 8.90
N ASP A 651 -20.32 28.81 8.38
CA ASP A 651 -19.29 29.83 8.45
C ASP A 651 -19.35 30.53 9.81
N PRO A 652 -18.21 30.75 10.49
CA PRO A 652 -18.19 31.48 11.77
C PRO A 652 -18.81 32.88 11.70
N ASP A 653 -18.73 33.58 10.56
CA ASP A 653 -19.27 34.95 10.42
C ASP A 653 -20.81 34.98 10.29
N TYR A 654 -21.43 33.86 9.90
CA TYR A 654 -22.88 33.73 9.78
C TYR A 654 -23.52 32.96 10.94
N THR A 655 -22.69 32.46 11.86
CA THR A 655 -23.13 31.68 13.01
C THR A 655 -23.36 32.59 14.23
N PRO A 656 -24.48 32.45 14.97
CA PRO A 656 -24.70 33.25 16.17
C PRO A 656 -23.58 33.08 17.20
N LYS A 657 -23.20 34.18 17.85
CA LYS A 657 -22.06 34.22 18.78
C LYS A 657 -22.17 33.31 20.00
N THR A 658 -23.39 32.95 20.38
CA THR A 658 -23.74 32.14 21.55
C THR A 658 -23.94 30.66 21.22
N ASP A 659 -23.91 30.29 19.94
CA ASP A 659 -24.08 28.91 19.51
C ASP A 659 -22.93 28.05 20.02
N VAL A 660 -23.24 26.82 20.42
CA VAL A 660 -22.32 25.96 21.17
C VAL A 660 -21.86 24.81 20.29
N PHE A 661 -20.55 24.60 20.25
CA PHE A 661 -19.89 23.58 19.45
C PHE A 661 -19.16 22.56 20.34
N ILE A 662 -19.50 21.28 20.17
CA ILE A 662 -18.80 20.18 20.83
C ILE A 662 -17.47 19.94 20.12
N ARG A 663 -16.43 19.72 20.91
CA ARG A 663 -15.11 19.40 20.41
C ARG A 663 -14.87 17.90 20.55
N CYS A 664 -14.45 17.26 19.47
CA CYS A 664 -14.29 15.82 19.45
C CYS A 664 -13.09 15.37 18.63
N SER A 665 -12.43 14.33 19.12
CA SER A 665 -11.26 13.72 18.49
C SER A 665 -11.11 12.27 18.94
N PHE A 666 -10.26 11.52 18.25
CA PHE A 666 -9.74 10.26 18.78
C PHE A 666 -8.37 10.49 19.43
N MET A 667 -8.18 9.86 20.58
CA MET A 667 -6.87 9.69 21.21
C MET A 667 -6.48 8.21 21.11
N GLY A 668 -5.21 7.93 20.80
CA GLY A 668 -4.69 6.57 20.81
C GLY A 668 -3.56 6.32 19.84
N SER A 669 -3.30 5.04 19.59
CA SER A 669 -2.27 4.60 18.65
C SER A 669 -2.72 4.67 17.20
N PRO A 670 -1.92 5.27 16.30
CA PRO A 670 -2.05 5.05 14.86
C PRO A 670 -2.05 3.57 14.48
N SER A 671 -1.22 2.73 15.11
CA SER A 671 -1.16 1.29 14.84
C SER A 671 -2.40 0.51 15.30
N VAL A 672 -3.12 1.01 16.32
CA VAL A 672 -4.45 0.49 16.69
C VAL A 672 -5.50 0.99 15.73
N SER A 673 -5.38 2.22 15.26
CA SER A 673 -6.37 2.84 14.39
C SER A 673 -6.48 2.19 13.02
N SER A 674 -5.45 1.47 12.54
CA SER A 674 -5.52 0.67 11.30
C SER A 674 -6.19 -0.69 11.48
N GLU A 675 -6.27 -1.22 12.69
CA GLU A 675 -6.82 -2.55 12.98
C GLU A 675 -8.19 -2.51 13.67
N ARG A 676 -8.40 -1.57 14.59
CA ARG A 676 -9.66 -1.32 15.27
C ARG A 676 -10.25 0.00 14.79
N LEU A 677 -11.03 -0.07 13.71
CA LEU A 677 -11.79 1.08 13.21
C LEU A 677 -12.94 1.44 14.16
N GLN A 678 -13.36 2.70 14.13
CA GLN A 678 -14.42 3.17 15.03
C GLN A 678 -15.78 2.51 14.77
N GLY A 679 -16.52 2.29 15.85
CA GLY A 679 -17.88 1.74 15.83
C GLY A 679 -18.96 2.78 15.60
N GLY A 680 -18.67 4.05 15.94
CA GLY A 680 -19.61 5.17 15.86
C GLY A 680 -20.28 5.51 17.19
N THR A 681 -19.84 4.91 18.28
CA THR A 681 -20.40 5.16 19.62
C THR A 681 -19.41 5.84 20.55
N GLU A 682 -18.10 5.75 20.27
CA GLU A 682 -17.01 6.20 21.12
C GLU A 682 -17.13 7.70 21.41
N ILE A 683 -16.99 8.54 20.38
CA ILE A 683 -17.13 10.00 20.51
C ILE A 683 -18.56 10.39 20.95
N PRO A 684 -19.65 9.87 20.35
CA PRO A 684 -20.99 10.26 20.78
C PRO A 684 -21.29 9.92 22.25
N SER A 685 -20.70 8.86 22.80
CA SER A 685 -20.89 8.48 24.22
C SER A 685 -20.10 9.38 25.16
N SER A 686 -18.84 9.72 24.84
CA SER A 686 -18.10 10.72 25.61
C SER A 686 -18.79 12.08 25.57
N ALA A 687 -19.26 12.51 24.39
CA ALA A 687 -19.97 13.78 24.22
C ALA A 687 -21.26 13.83 25.06
N ARG A 688 -22.12 12.80 24.97
CA ARG A 688 -23.36 12.73 25.76
C ARG A 688 -23.10 12.70 27.27
N ALA A 689 -22.10 11.95 27.73
CA ALA A 689 -21.76 11.89 29.15
C ALA A 689 -21.27 13.25 29.66
N LEU A 690 -20.44 13.94 28.88
CA LEU A 690 -19.94 15.27 29.21
C LEU A 690 -21.06 16.32 29.22
N MET A 691 -21.92 16.33 28.20
CA MET A 691 -23.09 17.21 28.14
C MET A 691 -24.01 17.02 29.35
N LYS A 692 -24.30 15.76 29.71
CA LYS A 692 -25.10 15.43 30.90
C LYS A 692 -24.45 15.96 32.18
N TYR A 693 -23.13 15.85 32.30
CA TYR A 693 -22.39 16.40 33.44
C TYR A 693 -22.47 17.94 33.50
N LEU A 694 -22.39 18.60 32.35
CA LEU A 694 -22.46 20.07 32.23
C LEU A 694 -23.88 20.63 32.31
N GLY A 695 -24.92 19.79 32.24
CA GLY A 695 -26.31 20.24 32.16
C GLY A 695 -26.64 20.92 30.82
N ILE A 696 -25.98 20.49 29.74
CA ILE A 696 -26.23 20.98 28.38
C ILE A 696 -27.17 19.99 27.68
N ASP A 697 -28.39 20.42 27.40
CA ASP A 697 -29.41 19.58 26.76
C ASP A 697 -29.32 19.57 25.23
N ASP A 698 -28.78 20.64 24.63
CA ASP A 698 -28.64 20.78 23.17
C ASP A 698 -27.41 21.60 22.77
N PHE A 699 -26.98 21.45 21.52
CA PHE A 699 -25.84 22.15 20.93
C PHE A 699 -26.05 22.38 19.43
N THR A 700 -25.33 23.33 18.85
CA THR A 700 -25.46 23.71 17.43
C THR A 700 -24.69 22.77 16.52
N GLY A 701 -23.45 22.46 16.89
CA GLY A 701 -22.55 21.75 15.99
C GLY A 701 -21.33 21.12 16.64
N THR A 702 -20.42 20.68 15.80
CA THR A 702 -19.11 20.17 16.18
C THR A 702 -18.01 21.04 15.58
N ILE A 703 -16.85 21.07 16.21
CA ILE A 703 -15.63 21.69 15.69
C ILE A 703 -14.45 20.72 15.84
N SER A 704 -13.51 20.78 14.91
CA SER A 704 -12.25 20.04 14.97
C SER A 704 -11.40 20.56 16.13
N GLU A 705 -10.89 19.65 16.97
CA GLU A 705 -9.76 20.00 17.86
C GLU A 705 -8.53 20.33 17.00
N GLU A 706 -8.26 19.49 16.00
CA GLU A 706 -7.20 19.69 15.01
C GLU A 706 -7.73 19.43 13.60
N ILE A 707 -7.37 20.27 12.63
CA ILE A 707 -7.68 20.04 11.21
C ILE A 707 -6.76 18.98 10.56
N GLY A 708 -5.62 18.68 11.20
CA GLY A 708 -4.61 17.79 10.68
C GLY A 708 -5.02 16.31 10.70
N GLY A 709 -4.73 15.60 9.61
CA GLY A 709 -4.92 14.15 9.50
C GLY A 709 -6.38 13.70 9.60
N GLY A 710 -6.62 12.52 10.17
CA GLY A 710 -7.94 11.92 10.28
C GLY A 710 -8.86 12.60 11.30
N ASN A 711 -8.31 13.27 12.31
CA ASN A 711 -9.10 14.01 13.29
C ASN A 711 -9.84 15.21 12.68
N GLY A 712 -9.31 15.81 11.61
CA GLY A 712 -9.98 16.88 10.86
C GLY A 712 -11.31 16.49 10.22
N ILE A 713 -11.57 15.19 10.04
CA ILE A 713 -12.82 14.66 9.45
C ILE A 713 -13.79 14.18 10.53
N GLN A 714 -13.33 13.90 11.76
CA GLN A 714 -14.16 13.32 12.82
C GLN A 714 -15.40 14.16 13.16
N PRO A 715 -15.31 15.50 13.28
CA PRO A 715 -16.49 16.35 13.50
C PRO A 715 -17.55 16.17 12.40
N MET A 716 -17.14 15.96 11.14
CA MET A 716 -18.08 15.76 10.03
C MET A 716 -18.89 14.47 10.19
N ILE A 717 -18.24 13.40 10.61
CA ILE A 717 -18.89 12.10 10.88
C ILE A 717 -19.85 12.26 12.06
N VAL A 718 -19.41 12.88 13.16
CA VAL A 718 -20.21 13.06 14.38
C VAL A 718 -21.40 13.99 14.11
N ALA A 719 -21.20 15.08 13.39
CA ALA A 719 -22.27 16.00 12.99
C ALA A 719 -23.33 15.31 12.14
N ALA A 720 -22.92 14.49 11.16
CA ALA A 720 -23.85 13.71 10.35
C ALA A 720 -24.68 12.72 11.19
N GLU A 721 -24.04 12.03 12.14
CA GLU A 721 -24.71 11.09 13.05
C GLU A 721 -25.70 11.78 14.00
N MET A 722 -25.36 12.97 14.49
CA MET A 722 -26.15 13.69 15.47
C MET A 722 -27.15 14.68 14.86
N GLY A 723 -27.15 14.86 13.53
CA GLY A 723 -28.01 15.82 12.84
C GLY A 723 -27.64 17.27 13.14
N LYS A 724 -26.34 17.58 13.18
CA LYS A 724 -25.76 18.86 13.60
C LYS A 724 -24.86 19.46 12.52
N ALA A 725 -24.42 20.69 12.73
CA ALA A 725 -23.51 21.38 11.82
C ALA A 725 -22.03 21.18 12.19
N VAL A 726 -21.13 21.45 11.25
CA VAL A 726 -19.67 21.55 11.47
C VAL A 726 -19.27 23.00 11.35
N LEU A 727 -18.59 23.57 12.36
CA LEU A 727 -18.05 24.92 12.24
C LEU A 727 -16.83 24.90 11.31
N ASP A 728 -16.77 25.82 10.35
CA ASP A 728 -15.59 26.00 9.48
C ASP A 728 -14.43 26.62 10.26
N GLY A 729 -13.70 25.78 10.97
CA GLY A 729 -12.55 26.13 11.78
C GLY A 729 -12.08 24.95 12.63
N ASP A 730 -10.94 25.14 13.29
CA ASP A 730 -10.41 24.19 14.26
C ASP A 730 -9.66 24.92 15.37
N LEU A 731 -9.05 24.19 16.31
CA LEU A 731 -8.41 24.78 17.49
C LEU A 731 -6.88 24.71 17.46
N MET A 732 -6.29 24.27 16.34
CA MET A 732 -4.85 24.16 16.15
C MET A 732 -4.33 24.74 14.82
N GLY A 733 -5.08 24.66 13.72
CA GLY A 733 -4.65 24.98 12.35
C GLY A 733 -3.64 23.99 11.75
N ARG A 734 -3.29 22.95 12.52
CA ARG A 734 -2.32 21.89 12.21
C ARG A 734 -2.56 20.70 13.14
N ALA A 735 -1.75 19.64 13.05
CA ALA A 735 -1.67 18.63 14.12
C ALA A 735 -0.58 18.95 15.15
N TYR A 736 -0.84 18.58 16.40
CA TYR A 736 0.12 18.61 17.51
C TYR A 736 0.13 17.29 18.29
N PRO A 737 1.26 16.89 18.91
CA PRO A 737 1.33 15.59 19.57
C PRO A 737 0.47 15.47 20.85
N ASN A 738 0.23 16.57 21.56
CA ASN A 738 -0.42 16.56 22.87
C ASN A 738 -1.77 17.29 22.86
N MET A 739 -2.72 16.79 23.64
CA MET A 739 -4.09 17.33 23.71
C MET A 739 -4.16 18.75 24.26
N TYR A 740 -3.20 19.14 25.12
CA TYR A 740 -3.15 20.50 25.64
C TYR A 740 -2.58 21.52 24.66
N GLN A 741 -2.04 21.09 23.52
CA GLN A 741 -1.53 21.96 22.46
C GLN A 741 -2.65 22.41 21.53
N THR A 742 -3.74 22.88 22.13
CA THR A 742 -4.86 23.57 21.47
C THR A 742 -4.80 25.05 21.85
N LEU A 743 -5.31 25.94 21.01
CA LEU A 743 -5.34 27.38 21.33
C LEU A 743 -6.11 27.67 22.63
N PRO A 744 -7.28 27.06 22.93
CA PRO A 744 -7.92 27.24 24.23
C PRO A 744 -7.06 26.75 25.41
N GLY A 745 -6.26 25.71 25.22
CA GLY A 745 -5.30 25.23 26.22
C GLY A 745 -4.08 26.13 26.40
N ALA A 746 -3.53 26.66 25.30
CA ALA A 746 -2.39 27.56 25.31
C ALA A 746 -2.69 28.88 26.03
N TYR A 747 -3.91 29.40 25.87
CA TYR A 747 -4.37 30.64 26.50
C TYR A 747 -5.07 30.43 27.85
N ASP A 748 -5.04 29.21 28.40
CA ASP A 748 -5.65 28.83 29.68
C ASP A 748 -7.11 29.28 29.80
N ILE A 749 -7.88 29.12 28.72
CA ILE A 749 -9.29 29.52 28.68
C ILE A 749 -10.09 28.58 29.58
N ALA A 750 -11.04 29.15 30.31
CA ALA A 750 -11.99 28.37 31.09
C ALA A 750 -12.68 27.34 30.19
N HIS A 751 -12.79 26.11 30.65
CA HIS A 751 -13.29 24.98 29.85
C HIS A 751 -12.42 24.60 28.66
N GLY A 752 -11.23 25.18 28.47
CA GLY A 752 -10.33 24.88 27.37
C GLY A 752 -9.82 23.43 27.35
N LEU A 753 -9.59 22.83 28.52
CA LEU A 753 -9.05 21.45 28.64
C LEU A 753 -9.85 20.52 29.55
N TRP A 754 -10.64 21.05 30.49
CA TRP A 754 -11.54 20.30 31.35
C TRP A 754 -12.77 21.16 31.72
N PRO A 755 -13.95 20.57 32.02
CA PRO A 755 -14.24 19.14 32.05
C PRO A 755 -14.10 18.45 30.69
N CYS A 756 -13.74 17.18 30.68
CA CYS A 756 -13.65 16.37 29.47
C CYS A 756 -14.13 14.94 29.71
N ALA A 757 -14.35 14.19 28.64
CA ALA A 757 -14.79 12.81 28.71
C ALA A 757 -14.11 11.93 27.67
N ILE A 758 -14.01 10.63 27.98
CA ILE A 758 -13.39 9.61 27.14
C ILE A 758 -14.21 8.31 27.18
N SER A 759 -14.34 7.62 26.04
CA SER A 759 -15.07 6.35 25.94
C SER A 759 -14.44 5.37 24.96
N ASP A 760 -14.58 4.08 25.28
CA ASP A 760 -14.05 2.96 24.51
C ASP A 760 -15.05 2.31 23.57
N GLY A 761 -16.34 2.65 23.56
CA GLY A 761 -17.32 2.04 22.64
C GLY A 761 -17.89 0.68 23.06
N VAL A 762 -17.28 -0.06 24.00
CA VAL A 762 -17.92 -1.24 24.65
C VAL A 762 -18.81 -0.84 25.83
N GLY A 763 -18.81 0.44 26.19
CA GLY A 763 -19.73 1.04 27.16
C GLY A 763 -19.05 1.72 28.33
N ASN A 764 -17.72 1.65 28.43
CA ASN A 764 -17.01 2.39 29.47
C ASN A 764 -16.92 3.87 29.06
N THR A 765 -17.23 4.75 30.00
CA THR A 765 -17.11 6.20 29.81
C THR A 765 -16.61 6.83 31.11
N LEU A 766 -15.58 7.65 31.02
CA LEU A 766 -15.04 8.42 32.12
C LEU A 766 -15.24 9.91 31.84
N VAL A 767 -15.72 10.65 32.82
CA VAL A 767 -15.72 12.11 32.82
C VAL A 767 -14.65 12.57 33.80
N LEU A 768 -13.82 13.53 33.38
CA LEU A 768 -12.82 14.21 34.19
C LEU A 768 -13.30 15.65 34.46
N PRO A 769 -13.95 15.91 35.61
CA PRO A 769 -14.43 17.24 35.98
C PRO A 769 -13.35 18.30 36.08
N THR A 770 -12.21 17.95 36.67
CA THR A 770 -11.15 18.87 37.02
C THR A 770 -9.78 18.20 36.90
N ALA A 771 -8.76 19.01 36.64
CA ALA A 771 -7.37 18.59 36.66
C ALA A 771 -6.51 19.67 37.33
N ARG A 772 -5.35 19.28 37.87
CA ARG A 772 -4.41 20.23 38.51
C ARG A 772 -3.72 21.15 37.50
N ASN A 773 -3.59 20.72 36.25
CA ASN A 773 -2.98 21.44 35.14
C ASN A 773 -3.18 20.66 33.82
N ALA A 774 -2.88 21.32 32.70
CA ALA A 774 -2.94 20.78 31.35
C ALA A 774 -2.24 19.42 31.18
N LYS A 775 -1.02 19.28 31.71
CA LYS A 775 -0.25 18.04 31.63
C LYS A 775 -0.93 16.86 32.36
N ALA A 776 -1.61 17.13 33.48
CA ALA A 776 -2.34 16.08 34.18
C ALA A 776 -3.54 15.57 33.37
N VAL A 777 -4.21 16.42 32.59
CA VAL A 777 -5.27 15.97 31.67
C VAL A 777 -4.70 14.96 30.68
N GLU A 778 -3.59 15.32 30.03
CA GLU A 778 -2.89 14.47 29.08
C GLU A 778 -2.49 13.12 29.69
N ASP A 779 -1.77 13.14 30.81
CA ASP A 779 -1.27 11.93 31.47
C ASP A 779 -2.43 11.00 31.88
N ILE A 780 -3.54 11.55 32.40
CA ILE A 780 -4.72 10.78 32.81
C ILE A 780 -5.44 10.19 31.59
N LEU A 781 -5.74 11.01 30.58
CA LEU A 781 -6.47 10.54 29.40
C LEU A 781 -5.68 9.47 28.65
N ARG A 782 -4.34 9.60 28.56
CA ARG A 782 -3.49 8.57 27.95
C ARG A 782 -3.51 7.26 28.73
N LEU A 783 -3.43 7.31 30.06
CA LEU A 783 -3.53 6.10 30.89
C LEU A 783 -4.89 5.40 30.69
N VAL A 784 -5.97 6.16 30.69
CA VAL A 784 -7.33 5.63 30.46
C VAL A 784 -7.45 5.06 29.05
N THR A 785 -6.91 5.75 28.04
CA THR A 785 -6.89 5.27 26.64
C THR A 785 -6.19 3.92 26.52
N THR A 786 -5.05 3.73 27.20
CA THR A 786 -4.34 2.44 27.20
C THR A 786 -5.20 1.32 27.79
N GLU A 787 -5.87 1.55 28.92
CA GLU A 787 -6.78 0.55 29.51
C GLU A 787 -7.96 0.20 28.59
N MET A 788 -8.46 1.21 27.86
CA MET A 788 -9.53 1.14 26.86
C MET A 788 -9.11 0.54 25.49
N GLY A 789 -7.98 -0.17 25.45
CA GLY A 789 -7.49 -0.82 24.23
C GLY A 789 -6.67 0.11 23.31
N SER A 790 -6.07 1.16 23.87
CA SER A 790 -5.16 2.09 23.19
C SER A 790 -5.77 2.89 22.02
N LYS A 791 -7.10 3.04 21.99
CA LYS A 791 -7.84 3.96 21.12
C LYS A 791 -9.21 4.29 21.74
N SER A 792 -9.53 5.57 21.85
CA SER A 792 -10.76 6.02 22.52
C SER A 792 -11.28 7.32 21.92
N GLY A 793 -12.60 7.49 21.92
CA GLY A 793 -13.24 8.75 21.56
C GLY A 793 -13.14 9.73 22.72
N VAL A 794 -12.71 10.95 22.45
CA VAL A 794 -12.55 12.03 23.44
C VAL A 794 -13.49 13.17 23.07
N SER A 795 -14.09 13.77 24.10
CA SER A 795 -14.85 15.01 23.98
C SER A 795 -14.40 16.00 25.03
N MET A 796 -14.14 17.23 24.61
CA MET A 796 -13.82 18.33 25.51
C MET A 796 -15.05 19.21 25.73
N ALA A 797 -15.03 20.00 26.81
CA ALA A 797 -16.15 20.88 27.13
C ALA A 797 -16.52 21.76 25.92
N PRO A 798 -17.81 21.89 25.57
CA PRO A 798 -18.20 22.68 24.41
C PRO A 798 -17.80 24.15 24.54
N LEU A 799 -17.55 24.80 23.41
CA LEU A 799 -17.21 26.23 23.35
C LEU A 799 -18.27 26.98 22.55
N ASP A 800 -18.49 28.25 22.87
CA ASP A 800 -19.33 29.10 22.04
C ASP A 800 -18.60 29.59 20.78
N THR A 801 -19.33 30.03 19.76
CA THR A 801 -18.78 30.56 18.51
C THR A 801 -17.74 31.66 18.76
N THR A 802 -17.99 32.54 19.74
CA THR A 802 -17.06 33.63 20.06
C THR A 802 -15.70 33.09 20.51
N THR A 803 -15.70 32.08 21.38
CA THR A 803 -14.50 31.43 21.89
C THR A 803 -13.81 30.62 20.80
N CYS A 804 -14.56 29.87 19.98
CA CYS A 804 -14.02 29.14 18.82
C CYS A 804 -13.30 30.07 17.84
N VAL A 805 -13.83 31.27 17.57
CA VAL A 805 -13.21 32.22 16.63
C VAL A 805 -12.03 32.95 17.26
N THR A 806 -12.15 33.33 18.53
CA THR A 806 -11.09 34.10 19.22
C THR A 806 -9.87 33.25 19.55
N TYR A 807 -10.10 32.00 19.96
CA TYR A 807 -9.09 31.04 20.39
C TYR A 807 -9.09 29.79 19.49
N GLY A 808 -9.28 30.00 18.19
CA GLY A 808 -9.19 28.95 17.17
C GLY A 808 -8.58 29.49 15.88
N VAL A 809 -8.65 28.67 14.84
CA VAL A 809 -8.20 28.97 13.48
C VAL A 809 -9.42 28.89 12.57
N PRO A 810 -10.03 30.04 12.20
CA PRO A 810 -11.21 30.06 11.35
C PRO A 810 -10.88 29.60 9.92
N HIS A 811 -11.89 29.08 9.24
CA HIS A 811 -11.86 28.67 7.83
C HIS A 811 -10.88 27.53 7.49
N SER A 812 -10.49 26.71 8.48
CA SER A 812 -9.53 25.62 8.23
C SER A 812 -10.13 24.44 7.45
N VAL A 813 -11.45 24.20 7.53
CA VAL A 813 -12.14 23.23 6.66
C VAL A 813 -12.14 23.73 5.21
N SER A 814 -12.46 25.02 5.01
CA SER A 814 -12.30 25.69 3.71
C SER A 814 -10.87 25.61 3.18
N GLN A 815 -9.86 25.79 4.04
CA GLN A 815 -8.45 25.67 3.66
C GLN A 815 -8.11 24.25 3.19
N ALA A 816 -8.52 23.23 3.95
CA ALA A 816 -8.30 21.83 3.59
C ALA A 816 -8.91 21.50 2.22
N TRP A 817 -10.18 21.88 2.01
CA TRP A 817 -10.85 21.69 0.72
C TRP A 817 -10.09 22.35 -0.45
N ARG A 818 -9.61 23.59 -0.27
CA ARG A 818 -8.87 24.30 -1.34
C ARG A 818 -7.55 23.63 -1.66
N ILE A 819 -6.83 23.19 -0.65
CA ILE A 819 -5.56 22.47 -0.81
C ILE A 819 -5.79 21.17 -1.58
N GLY A 820 -6.77 20.35 -1.15
CA GLY A 820 -7.09 19.10 -1.85
C GLY A 820 -7.56 19.32 -3.28
N ARG A 821 -8.39 20.34 -3.52
CA ARG A 821 -8.81 20.72 -4.88
C ARG A 821 -7.62 21.15 -5.74
N ALA A 822 -6.68 21.92 -5.20
CA ALA A 822 -5.48 22.34 -5.93
C ALA A 822 -4.61 21.14 -6.34
N ILE A 823 -4.41 20.18 -5.43
CA ILE A 823 -3.71 18.91 -5.71
C ILE A 823 -4.45 18.13 -6.79
N ALA A 824 -5.77 17.99 -6.68
CA ALA A 824 -6.59 17.26 -7.64
C ALA A 824 -6.54 17.88 -9.04
N ARG A 825 -6.53 19.22 -9.15
CA ARG A 825 -6.32 19.94 -10.43
C ARG A 825 -4.97 19.64 -11.04
N CYS A 826 -3.90 19.70 -10.24
CA CYS A 826 -2.56 19.35 -10.71
C CYS A 826 -2.48 17.90 -11.20
N ARG A 827 -3.07 16.94 -10.47
CA ARG A 827 -3.17 15.53 -10.90
C ARG A 827 -3.90 15.41 -12.24
N ARG A 828 -5.06 16.08 -12.37
CA ARG A 828 -5.89 16.06 -13.59
C ARG A 828 -5.16 16.61 -14.82
N HIS A 829 -4.38 17.67 -14.63
CA HIS A 829 -3.59 18.31 -15.69
C HIS A 829 -2.20 17.69 -15.87
N ASN A 830 -1.87 16.62 -15.13
CA ASN A 830 -0.56 15.99 -15.10
C ASN A 830 0.60 16.97 -14.74
N ASP A 831 0.30 18.01 -13.97
CA ASP A 831 1.24 19.03 -13.45
C ASP A 831 1.63 18.71 -12.00
N LEU A 832 2.27 17.56 -11.79
CA LEU A 832 2.68 17.12 -10.45
C LEU A 832 3.75 18.05 -9.83
N LYS A 833 4.63 18.62 -10.66
CA LYS A 833 5.65 19.59 -10.25
C LYS A 833 5.05 20.92 -9.79
N GLY A 834 3.86 21.28 -10.29
CA GLY A 834 3.13 22.48 -9.91
C GLY A 834 2.42 22.38 -8.55
N ILE A 835 2.30 21.20 -7.94
CA ILE A 835 1.58 21.00 -6.67
C ILE A 835 2.08 21.92 -5.55
N PRO A 836 3.40 22.02 -5.26
CA PRO A 836 3.90 22.92 -4.23
C PRO A 836 3.49 24.37 -4.50
N ARG A 837 3.62 24.83 -5.76
CA ARG A 837 3.20 26.18 -6.17
C ARG A 837 1.71 26.40 -5.98
N ALA A 838 0.88 25.42 -6.32
CA ALA A 838 -0.57 25.50 -6.19
C ALA A 838 -1.00 25.61 -4.72
N ILE A 839 -0.36 24.86 -3.82
CA ILE A 839 -0.57 24.96 -2.37
C ILE A 839 -0.07 26.31 -1.84
N LEU A 840 1.12 26.75 -2.23
CA LEU A 840 1.73 28.01 -1.78
C LEU A 840 1.00 29.26 -2.28
N ALA A 841 0.19 29.14 -3.34
CA ALA A 841 -0.71 30.22 -3.76
C ALA A 841 -1.90 30.41 -2.80
N LEU A 842 -2.29 29.36 -2.08
CA LEU A 842 -3.39 29.36 -1.12
C LEU A 842 -2.94 29.83 0.27
N GLN A 843 -1.81 29.33 0.75
CA GLN A 843 -1.20 29.72 2.03
C GLN A 843 0.28 30.08 1.81
N ASN A 844 0.72 31.19 2.42
CA ASN A 844 2.09 31.63 2.30
C ASN A 844 3.04 30.64 2.99
N GLY A 845 4.24 30.49 2.42
CA GLY A 845 5.21 29.53 2.89
C GLY A 845 6.40 29.40 1.95
N ALA A 846 7.08 28.27 1.99
CA ALA A 846 8.20 27.98 1.11
C ALA A 846 8.24 26.50 0.71
N CYS A 847 8.75 26.22 -0.49
CA CYS A 847 9.19 24.87 -0.84
C CYS A 847 10.61 24.70 -0.29
N LEU A 848 10.77 23.95 0.79
CA LEU A 848 12.06 23.83 1.44
C LEU A 848 13.02 22.98 0.61
N PHE A 849 12.51 21.91 0.00
CA PHE A 849 13.36 20.88 -0.57
C PHE A 849 12.58 19.97 -1.53
N VAL A 850 13.20 19.56 -2.63
CA VAL A 850 12.72 18.49 -3.50
C VAL A 850 13.84 17.48 -3.60
N GLY A 851 13.57 16.22 -3.27
CA GLY A 851 14.63 15.26 -3.09
C GLY A 851 14.16 13.83 -2.91
N LYS A 852 15.10 12.96 -2.57
CA LYS A 852 14.89 11.55 -2.29
C LYS A 852 15.21 11.24 -0.83
N ILE A 853 14.33 10.51 -0.15
CA ILE A 853 14.61 10.03 1.20
C ILE A 853 15.76 9.02 1.14
N VAL A 854 16.83 9.26 1.90
CA VAL A 854 18.01 8.38 1.95
C VAL A 854 18.23 7.73 3.32
N ASP A 855 17.50 8.15 4.34
CA ASP A 855 17.58 7.55 5.67
C ASP A 855 16.34 7.87 6.51
N VAL A 856 15.93 6.93 7.36
CA VAL A 856 14.83 7.11 8.31
C VAL A 856 15.12 6.37 9.61
N GLU A 857 15.27 7.12 10.70
CA GLU A 857 15.47 6.58 12.06
C GLU A 857 14.17 6.70 12.87
N ARG A 858 13.82 5.67 13.66
CA ARG A 858 12.62 5.65 14.51
C ARG A 858 12.85 4.95 15.83
N GLU A 859 12.21 5.47 16.87
CA GLU A 859 12.10 4.84 18.18
C GLU A 859 10.77 5.20 18.87
N VAL A 860 10.28 4.35 19.77
CA VAL A 860 9.07 4.62 20.55
C VAL A 860 9.45 4.91 21.99
N ARG A 861 9.02 6.07 22.52
CA ARG A 861 9.29 6.50 23.90
C ARG A 861 8.08 7.23 24.48
N ARG A 862 7.62 6.81 25.66
CA ARG A 862 6.51 7.43 26.42
C ARG A 862 5.21 7.61 25.60
N GLY A 863 4.89 6.64 24.74
CA GLY A 863 3.70 6.69 23.88
C GLY A 863 3.87 7.45 22.57
N PHE A 864 5.03 8.07 22.31
CA PHE A 864 5.29 8.80 21.08
C PHE A 864 6.30 8.09 20.19
N THR A 865 6.20 8.30 18.87
CA THR A 865 7.24 7.90 17.92
C THR A 865 8.16 9.07 17.67
N TRP A 866 9.42 8.90 18.04
CA TRP A 866 10.49 9.86 17.79
C TRP A 866 11.34 9.38 16.63
N GLY A 867 11.88 10.30 15.86
CA GLY A 867 12.75 9.95 14.76
C GLY A 867 13.20 11.15 13.95
N LYS A 868 13.87 10.85 12.84
CA LYS A 868 14.21 11.83 11.82
C LYS A 868 14.23 11.18 10.44
N VAL A 869 13.96 11.98 9.42
CA VAL A 869 14.11 11.60 8.02
C VAL A 869 15.19 12.48 7.38
N THR A 870 16.04 11.87 6.55
CA THR A 870 17.11 12.56 5.80
C THR A 870 16.81 12.49 4.31
N ILE A 871 16.90 13.63 3.63
CA ILE A 871 16.54 13.81 2.22
C ILE A 871 17.71 14.49 1.50
N VAL A 872 18.09 13.98 0.32
CA VAL A 872 19.12 14.56 -0.56
C VAL A 872 18.49 15.12 -1.84
N PRO A 873 19.11 16.12 -2.50
CA PRO A 873 18.60 16.65 -3.76
C PRO A 873 18.48 15.54 -4.81
N LEU A 874 17.55 15.72 -5.74
CA LEU A 874 17.47 14.87 -6.93
C LEU A 874 18.70 15.12 -7.81
N GLN A 875 19.21 14.07 -8.47
CA GLN A 875 20.25 14.21 -9.48
C GLN A 875 19.66 14.84 -10.75
N GLU A 876 20.47 15.52 -11.58
CA GLU A 876 20.03 16.20 -12.83
C GLU A 876 19.20 15.28 -13.75
N GLU A 877 19.46 13.98 -13.72
CA GLU A 877 18.79 12.96 -14.52
C GLU A 877 17.41 12.54 -13.95
N GLU A 878 17.21 12.68 -12.64
CA GLU A 878 15.94 12.42 -11.95
C GLU A 878 14.92 13.57 -12.13
N GLU A 879 15.39 14.77 -12.51
CA GLU A 879 14.54 15.92 -12.82
C GLU A 879 13.82 15.79 -14.18
N GLU A 880 14.41 15.09 -15.15
CA GLU A 880 13.88 14.93 -16.52
C GLU A 880 12.72 13.93 -16.63
N ASP A 881 12.70 12.85 -15.84
CA ASP A 881 11.67 11.80 -15.89
C ASP A 881 10.35 12.17 -15.20
N ALA A 882 10.29 13.34 -14.55
CA ALA A 882 9.09 13.87 -13.89
C ALA A 882 8.20 14.74 -14.83
N GLY A 883 8.07 14.35 -16.10
CA GLY A 883 6.96 14.71 -17.00
C GLY A 883 6.65 16.20 -17.28
N SER A 884 6.94 16.63 -18.53
CA SER A 884 6.66 17.93 -19.19
C SER A 884 7.21 19.20 -18.53
N GLY A 885 8.20 19.80 -19.21
CA GLY A 885 8.50 21.22 -19.02
C GLY A 885 7.28 22.07 -19.36
N ASP A 886 7.10 23.13 -18.57
CA ASP A 886 6.09 24.17 -18.76
C ASP A 886 6.00 24.55 -20.25
N ALA A 887 4.80 24.47 -20.83
CA ALA A 887 4.53 24.85 -22.21
C ALA A 887 4.83 26.35 -22.50
N ASP A 888 5.09 27.14 -21.45
CA ASP A 888 5.24 28.59 -21.50
C ASP A 888 6.69 29.10 -21.30
N GLY A 889 7.69 28.24 -21.14
CA GLY A 889 9.09 28.69 -21.02
C GLY A 889 9.36 29.66 -19.86
N LYS A 890 8.48 29.70 -18.86
CA LYS A 890 8.70 30.45 -17.62
C LYS A 890 9.62 29.63 -16.73
N ALA A 891 10.69 30.24 -16.23
CA ALA A 891 11.59 29.62 -15.28
C ALA A 891 10.79 29.02 -14.10
N ALA A 892 11.18 27.82 -13.67
CA ALA A 892 10.68 27.24 -12.42
C ALA A 892 10.80 28.31 -11.32
N PRO A 893 9.74 28.61 -10.57
CA PRO A 893 9.78 29.77 -9.71
C PRO A 893 10.76 29.58 -8.56
N SER A 894 11.39 30.70 -8.18
CA SER A 894 12.41 30.90 -7.13
C SER A 894 11.93 30.61 -5.70
N PHE A 895 11.19 29.52 -5.47
CA PHE A 895 10.61 29.16 -4.16
C PHE A 895 11.29 27.97 -3.48
N THR A 896 12.25 27.33 -4.14
CA THR A 896 13.13 26.35 -3.51
C THR A 896 14.21 27.10 -2.76
N LEU A 897 14.50 26.72 -1.50
CA LEU A 897 15.74 27.15 -0.87
C LEU A 897 16.91 26.82 -1.82
N PRO A 898 17.90 27.71 -1.99
CA PRO A 898 19.09 27.39 -2.77
C PRO A 898 19.86 26.30 -2.01
N VAL A 899 19.70 25.06 -2.46
CA VAL A 899 20.33 23.87 -1.90
C VAL A 899 21.43 23.43 -2.85
N ARG A 900 22.62 23.16 -2.33
CA ARG A 900 23.75 22.63 -3.12
C ARG A 900 23.58 21.12 -3.33
N PRO A 901 24.19 20.53 -4.38
CA PRO A 901 24.07 19.09 -4.64
C PRO A 901 24.44 18.19 -3.45
N ASP A 902 25.38 18.61 -2.61
CA ASP A 902 25.87 17.83 -1.45
C ASP A 902 25.12 18.12 -0.14
N ASP A 903 24.16 19.05 -0.14
CA ASP A 903 23.40 19.41 1.05
C ASP A 903 22.38 18.31 1.40
N ARG A 904 22.02 18.21 2.67
CA ARG A 904 21.03 17.24 3.18
C ARG A 904 19.96 17.95 3.99
N LEU A 905 18.69 17.76 3.67
CA LEU A 905 17.61 18.18 4.56
C LEU A 905 17.33 17.08 5.59
N VAL A 906 17.31 17.45 6.86
CA VAL A 906 16.92 16.56 7.96
C VAL A 906 15.69 17.13 8.67
N ILE A 907 14.69 16.27 8.88
CA ILE A 907 13.43 16.61 9.58
C ILE A 907 13.24 15.69 10.78
N PRO A 908 13.53 16.17 12.00
CA PRO A 908 13.15 15.47 13.23
C PRO A 908 11.64 15.55 13.52
N PHE A 909 11.09 14.48 14.09
CA PHE A 909 9.66 14.36 14.37
C PHE A 909 9.36 13.67 15.73
N GLN A 910 8.21 14.01 16.30
CA GLN A 910 7.56 13.35 17.44
C GLN A 910 6.09 13.12 17.06
N ASN A 911 5.75 11.98 16.45
CA ASN A 911 4.52 11.74 15.67
C ASN A 911 4.36 12.71 14.48
N GLU A 912 4.44 14.02 14.71
CA GLU A 912 4.43 15.12 13.74
C GLU A 912 5.85 15.69 13.51
N ASN A 913 6.09 16.27 12.33
CA ASN A 913 7.33 16.96 11.96
C ASN A 913 7.51 18.25 12.78
N LEU A 914 8.68 18.39 13.43
CA LEU A 914 8.92 19.46 14.40
C LEU A 914 9.74 20.62 13.84
N TYR A 915 10.82 20.33 13.13
CA TYR A 915 11.70 21.34 12.51
C TYR A 915 12.46 20.72 11.35
N ALA A 916 12.99 21.57 10.46
CA ALA A 916 13.81 21.13 9.35
C ALA A 916 15.09 21.96 9.26
N TYR A 917 16.21 21.29 9.08
CA TYR A 917 17.51 21.93 8.89
C TYR A 917 18.24 21.34 7.70
N VAL A 918 19.00 22.20 7.02
CA VAL A 918 19.94 21.78 5.98
C VAL A 918 21.30 21.58 6.63
N GLU A 919 21.88 20.42 6.42
CA GLU A 919 23.26 20.07 6.77
C GLU A 919 24.10 20.10 5.48
N SER A 920 25.07 21.01 5.42
CA SER A 920 25.97 21.11 4.26
C SER A 920 27.10 20.08 4.33
N ALA A 921 27.83 19.91 3.22
CA ALA A 921 28.94 18.95 3.10
C ALA A 921 30.05 19.09 4.18
N ASN A 922 30.23 20.28 4.76
CA ASN A 922 31.18 20.54 5.85
C ASN A 922 30.59 20.32 7.26
N GLY A 923 29.35 19.83 7.38
CA GLY A 923 28.66 19.53 8.63
C GLY A 923 28.01 20.74 9.32
N GLU A 924 27.93 21.90 8.66
CA GLU A 924 27.20 23.06 9.19
C GLU A 924 25.69 22.83 9.11
N LYS A 925 24.98 23.07 10.23
CA LYS A 925 23.53 22.88 10.32
C LYS A 925 22.83 24.22 10.38
N LYS A 926 21.96 24.47 9.40
CA LYS A 926 21.11 25.66 9.34
C LYS A 926 19.65 25.27 9.45
N ILE A 927 19.01 25.64 10.55
CA ILE A 927 17.56 25.47 10.73
C ILE A 927 16.83 26.46 9.82
N HIS A 928 15.88 25.96 9.03
CA HIS A 928 15.11 26.75 8.08
C HIS A 928 13.68 26.99 8.53
N VAL A 929 13.10 26.06 9.27
CA VAL A 929 11.74 26.16 9.79
C VAL A 929 11.62 25.35 11.08
N THR A 930 10.76 25.84 11.97
CA THR A 930 10.39 25.18 13.21
C THR A 930 8.88 25.32 13.40
N VAL A 931 8.28 24.40 14.15
CA VAL A 931 6.99 24.63 14.84
C VAL A 931 6.96 26.03 15.48
N PRO A 932 5.82 26.77 15.46
CA PRO A 932 4.48 26.34 15.03
C PRO A 932 4.20 26.24 13.53
N ASP A 933 5.12 26.69 12.66
CA ASP A 933 4.92 26.57 11.21
C ASP A 933 4.80 25.10 10.78
N LEU A 934 3.97 24.86 9.78
CA LEU A 934 3.63 23.52 9.33
C LEU A 934 4.75 22.99 8.45
N ILE A 935 5.18 21.75 8.67
CA ILE A 935 6.21 21.07 7.87
C ILE A 935 5.59 19.81 7.29
N THR A 936 5.44 19.77 5.98
CA THR A 936 4.72 18.68 5.30
C THR A 936 5.60 18.08 4.23
N VAL A 937 5.66 16.74 4.24
CA VAL A 937 6.37 15.94 3.24
C VAL A 937 5.32 15.35 2.30
N LEU A 938 5.40 15.69 1.02
CA LEU A 938 4.53 15.19 -0.03
C LEU A 938 5.27 14.15 -0.86
N ASP A 939 4.60 13.07 -1.27
CA ASP A 939 5.10 12.18 -2.32
C ASP A 939 5.12 12.95 -3.65
N SER A 940 6.28 13.09 -4.28
CA SER A 940 6.43 13.84 -5.53
C SER A 940 5.72 13.18 -6.73
N GLN A 941 5.32 11.91 -6.62
CA GLN A 941 4.70 11.16 -7.72
C GLN A 941 3.18 11.33 -7.80
N ASN A 942 2.55 11.76 -6.73
CA ASN A 942 1.10 11.95 -6.68
C ASN A 942 0.69 13.18 -5.86
N GLY A 943 1.58 13.81 -5.11
CA GLY A 943 1.30 14.96 -4.24
C GLY A 943 0.61 14.62 -2.92
N ALA A 944 0.41 13.34 -2.61
CA ALA A 944 -0.19 12.91 -1.36
C ALA A 944 0.72 13.22 -0.17
N ALA A 945 0.13 13.68 0.93
CA ALA A 945 0.86 13.91 2.16
C ALA A 945 1.28 12.58 2.81
N LEU A 946 2.55 12.47 3.17
CA LEU A 946 3.12 11.31 3.84
C LEU A 946 3.09 11.50 5.36
N GLY A 947 2.53 10.51 6.07
CA GLY A 947 2.69 10.43 7.52
C GLY A 947 4.10 10.01 7.91
N THR A 948 4.54 10.34 9.13
CA THR A 948 5.81 9.81 9.67
C THR A 948 5.89 8.28 9.69
N PRO A 949 4.77 7.51 9.81
CA PRO A 949 4.80 6.06 9.61
C PRO A 949 5.08 5.64 8.16
N ASP A 950 4.90 6.52 7.17
CA ASP A 950 5.01 6.20 5.74
C ASP A 950 6.40 6.51 5.15
N TYR A 951 7.27 7.24 5.86
CA TYR A 951 8.61 7.56 5.33
C TYR A 951 9.45 6.29 5.08
N ARG A 952 9.95 6.12 3.86
CA ARG A 952 10.80 4.99 3.45
C ARG A 952 11.94 5.51 2.59
N TYR A 953 13.07 4.80 2.63
CA TYR A 953 14.18 5.03 1.70
C TYR A 953 13.68 4.98 0.24
N GLY A 954 14.21 5.86 -0.61
CA GLY A 954 13.96 5.86 -2.06
C GLY A 954 12.72 6.63 -2.48
N LEU A 955 11.82 6.99 -1.56
CA LEU A 955 10.68 7.83 -1.88
C LEU A 955 11.16 9.21 -2.34
N ARG A 956 10.66 9.63 -3.51
CA ARG A 956 10.83 11.00 -4.01
C ARG A 956 9.81 11.87 -3.33
N VAL A 957 10.27 12.94 -2.72
CA VAL A 957 9.45 13.79 -1.87
C VAL A 957 9.68 15.27 -2.14
N THR A 958 8.62 16.04 -1.90
CA THR A 958 8.67 17.48 -1.86
C THR A 958 8.30 17.95 -0.46
N VAL A 959 9.19 18.73 0.16
CA VAL A 959 8.99 19.26 1.50
C VAL A 959 8.57 20.71 1.38
N ILE A 960 7.37 21.01 1.91
CA ILE A 960 6.85 22.36 1.99
C ILE A 960 6.72 22.79 3.45
N ALA A 961 6.92 24.08 3.68
CA ALA A 961 6.56 24.75 4.92
C ALA A 961 5.43 25.75 4.67
N LEU A 962 4.44 25.79 5.55
CA LEU A 962 3.34 26.75 5.51
C LEU A 962 3.34 27.57 6.80
N ALA A 963 3.04 28.86 6.69
CA ALA A 963 2.95 29.76 7.83
C ALA A 963 1.89 29.27 8.84
N GLY A 964 2.24 29.23 10.12
CA GLY A 964 1.35 28.95 11.23
C GLY A 964 0.49 30.17 11.60
N HIS A 965 -0.70 29.91 12.13
CA HIS A 965 -1.64 30.97 12.51
C HIS A 965 -1.03 31.94 13.55
N PRO A 966 -1.30 33.26 13.49
CA PRO A 966 -0.73 34.26 14.40
C PRO A 966 -0.98 34.00 15.88
N SER A 967 -2.09 33.33 16.25
CA SER A 967 -2.34 32.93 17.64
C SER A 967 -1.32 31.92 18.19
N TRP A 968 -0.57 31.24 17.32
CA TRP A 968 0.57 30.41 17.71
C TRP A 968 1.91 31.13 17.60
N THR A 969 2.07 31.97 16.57
CA THR A 969 3.37 32.47 16.12
C THR A 969 3.71 33.87 16.63
N ALA A 970 2.70 34.66 17.00
CA ALA A 970 2.85 36.07 17.37
C ALA A 970 2.57 36.36 18.86
N THR A 971 2.09 35.38 19.63
CA THR A 971 1.77 35.55 21.05
C THR A 971 2.72 34.75 21.95
N PRO A 972 3.06 35.28 23.15
CA PRO A 972 3.87 34.53 24.11
C PRO A 972 3.23 33.21 24.52
N GLU A 973 1.90 33.19 24.71
CA GLU A 973 1.12 32.02 25.12
C GLU A 973 1.18 30.92 24.04
N GLY A 974 0.93 31.29 22.79
CA GLY A 974 1.01 30.38 21.64
C GLY A 974 2.41 29.80 21.47
N LEU A 975 3.45 30.63 21.51
CA LEU A 975 4.85 30.18 21.37
C LEU A 975 5.30 29.31 22.54
N ALA A 976 4.87 29.59 23.77
CA ALA A 976 5.20 28.78 24.94
C ALA A 976 4.59 27.38 24.87
N CYS A 977 3.41 27.24 24.25
CA CYS A 977 2.68 25.98 24.15
C CYS A 977 3.02 25.16 22.89
N GLY A 978 3.17 25.82 21.75
CA GLY A 978 3.31 25.19 20.44
C GLY A 978 4.58 25.52 19.67
N GLY A 979 5.46 26.38 20.23
CA GLY A 979 6.73 26.79 19.62
C GLY A 979 7.93 25.89 19.98
N PRO A 980 9.15 26.25 19.57
CA PRO A 980 10.33 25.39 19.67
C PRO A 980 10.65 24.94 21.10
N THR A 981 10.48 25.82 22.09
CA THR A 981 10.75 25.54 23.50
C THR A 981 9.84 24.46 24.08
N ALA A 982 8.60 24.35 23.60
CA ALA A 982 7.65 23.31 24.00
C ALA A 982 8.15 21.90 23.65
N PHE A 983 9.04 21.78 22.67
CA PHE A 983 9.66 20.54 22.21
C PHE A 983 11.13 20.40 22.64
N GLY A 984 11.57 21.20 23.63
CA GLY A 984 12.92 21.13 24.18
C GLY A 984 13.99 21.84 23.34
N LEU A 985 13.62 22.60 22.31
CA LEU A 985 14.55 23.40 21.51
C LEU A 985 14.79 24.77 22.16
N ASN A 986 15.34 24.79 23.37
CA ASN A 986 15.45 26.01 24.19
C ASN A 986 16.37 27.08 23.59
N ASP A 987 17.33 26.67 22.77
CA ASP A 987 18.33 27.56 22.16
C ASP A 987 17.97 27.95 20.71
N VAL A 988 16.79 27.54 20.21
CA VAL A 988 16.34 27.81 18.84
C VAL A 988 15.20 28.84 18.88
N PRO A 989 15.43 30.09 18.43
CA PRO A 989 14.35 31.06 18.34
C PRO A 989 13.37 30.66 17.24
N PHE A 990 12.09 30.91 17.47
CA PHE A 990 11.09 30.81 16.40
C PHE A 990 11.27 31.96 15.41
N VAL A 991 11.34 31.63 14.12
CA VAL A 991 11.36 32.59 13.01
C VAL A 991 10.26 32.16 12.03
N PRO A 992 9.22 33.00 11.79
CA PRO A 992 8.18 32.66 10.84
C PRO A 992 8.75 32.44 9.44
N ILE A 993 8.35 31.35 8.78
CA ILE A 993 8.74 31.06 7.39
C ILE A 993 8.15 32.08 6.42
N ALA A 994 6.94 32.56 6.72
CA ALA A 994 6.22 33.58 5.97
C ALA A 994 5.11 34.20 6.82
N THR A 995 4.53 35.30 6.36
CA THR A 995 3.33 35.88 6.97
C THR A 995 2.12 34.98 6.71
N TYR A 996 1.37 34.61 7.72
CA TYR A 996 0.12 33.86 7.56
C TYR A 996 -0.89 34.60 6.67
N LYS A 997 -1.50 33.87 5.73
CA LYS A 997 -2.59 34.34 4.89
C LYS A 997 -3.89 33.70 5.37
N GLU A 998 -4.87 34.52 5.74
CA GLU A 998 -6.17 34.01 6.18
C GLU A 998 -6.87 33.23 5.03
N PRO A 999 -7.34 32.00 5.28
CA PRO A 999 -8.03 31.21 4.27
C PRO A 999 -9.36 31.84 3.85
N ALA A 1000 -9.63 31.85 2.56
CA ALA A 1000 -10.91 32.30 2.04
C ALA A 1000 -12.00 31.26 2.32
N SER A 1001 -13.08 31.69 2.98
CA SER A 1001 -14.28 30.87 3.18
C SER A 1001 -14.87 30.40 1.85
N VAL A 1002 -15.08 29.09 1.72
CA VAL A 1002 -15.82 28.48 0.61
C VAL A 1002 -17.27 28.96 0.62
N ILE A 1003 -17.90 29.06 1.79
CA ILE A 1003 -19.28 29.50 1.93
C ILE A 1003 -19.46 30.93 1.40
N LYS A 1004 -18.59 31.86 1.79
CA LYS A 1004 -18.67 33.27 1.35
C LYS A 1004 -18.44 33.44 -0.14
N GLU A 1005 -17.50 32.67 -0.71
CA GLU A 1005 -17.17 32.77 -2.14
C GLU A 1005 -18.31 32.24 -3.03
N TYR A 1006 -18.99 31.18 -2.60
CA TYR A 1006 -19.97 30.46 -3.43
C TYR A 1006 -21.43 30.69 -3.02
N ALA A 1007 -21.71 31.51 -2.00
CA ALA A 1007 -23.06 31.98 -1.68
C ALA A 1007 -23.54 32.97 -2.75
N VAL A 1008 -24.26 32.46 -3.76
CA VAL A 1008 -24.91 33.25 -4.84
C VAL A 1008 -26.37 33.48 -4.51
#